data_AF-A0A7V3NAR0-F1
#
_entry.id   AF-A0A7V3NAR0-F1
#
_cell.length_a   1.000
_cell.length_b   1.000
_cell.length_c   1.000
_cell.angle_alpha   90.00
_cell.angle_beta   90.00
_cell.angle_gamma   90.00
#
_symmetry.space_group_name_H-M   'P 1'
#
loop_
_entity.id
_entity.type
_entity.pdbx_description
1 polymer ?
#
loop_
_entity_poly.entity_id
_entity_poly.type
_entity_poly.pdbx_seq_one_letter_code
_entity_poly.pdbx_strand_id
1 'polypeptide(L)'
;MTTQCMFPKLPRAAIPTKLHGPGTCLAPKTDGKASNRNQALYPKSGRVNMLQWLFGDRLTAVDTPAGNSRERGDRHGRFRRLGVEPLEERTLLSMVTPSTAGQTLGLLYSDPAKSFEGYTLFAPSTSKTTYLIDSQGRVVHTWQSNYTPGQSAYLLEDGSLLRTAAPQPGQVANWAPGLGGRIERYSWDGALIWSYDLLNTQFAAHHDIEPLPNGNILLLVWEYKSADEAIAAGRDPALLAQNKLIPDAVFEVQPTGSSGGNIVWEWHVWDHLIQDRFPDKANYGNVGQHPELVDINYVPTGEGAGGVPADWTHMNGIDYNAALDQILLSVREFSEVWIIDHSTTTAEAAGHTGGNSGKGGDLLYRWGNPRTYRAGTAADQKLFYQHNAEWTDAGTILLFNNGWARPDGNYSSADEFQPPVDGQGNYTREGAAFGPSQLVWTYRSPTPSDFFAPIISGTQRLPNGNTLVTEGTSGTIFEVTPAGEVVWYYVSPITGAGPLTQGAPVPSSAIPGIPEVYQNLVFRSYRYAPDYPGLVGRDLTPAGFLEFEPPHPVGVFDPATAHFYLSNNHGSQPGGIDNFGFNVNLSGWSALVGDWDGDGIETIGVFNPYATWFYLKGSNNGDPADVLQFGFGGNLAGWFPLVGDWDGDGVDTIGVWNPRTNTFYLKNSNNNNPADVTVFGFGNDLRGWFPVTGDWNGDGVDTIGVWDPQTNTFYLKDSNNTDLGDLNVFSFGSDVRGWFPIAGDWNGDGLDTIGVFDPYSTHFYFKNSNNADPGDVIHFGYGGNVAGWQPVVGTWEATGGGAALRVGRPGPASSALAAPSAEQLAQAVDAALDRWVAAGIAEAQLNGLRKTAVVLGDLPGDLLGQAAPGRVLLDRDAAGWGWFVDPTPGLDEEFFASAGRTAAQARPSSAAEGRVDLLSVVSHEFGHLLGLPDLEESLDALMSGVLHPGLRRTPVVAV
;
A
#
# COMPACT_ATOMS: atom_id res chain seq x y z
N MET A 1 48.41 -22.25 26.55
CA MET A 1 49.85 -22.00 26.78
C MET A 1 50.50 -21.92 25.40
N THR A 2 50.79 -20.71 24.87
CA THR A 2 52.14 -20.06 24.80
C THR A 2 53.10 -20.74 23.80
N THR A 3 53.83 -20.10 22.88
CA THR A 3 54.14 -18.68 22.52
C THR A 3 54.79 -18.69 21.09
N GLN A 4 54.52 -17.81 20.12
CA GLN A 4 54.87 -16.37 19.90
C GLN A 4 56.27 -16.08 19.27
N CYS A 5 56.39 -14.99 18.47
CA CYS A 5 57.60 -14.32 17.88
C CYS A 5 58.12 -14.83 16.50
N MET A 6 58.69 -14.01 15.57
CA MET A 6 58.77 -12.53 15.40
C MET A 6 59.13 -12.09 13.93
N PHE A 7 58.98 -10.77 13.62
CA PHE A 7 59.36 -10.01 12.39
C PHE A 7 60.86 -9.58 12.36
N PRO A 8 61.51 -8.86 11.37
CA PRO A 8 61.01 -7.66 10.61
C PRO A 8 61.67 -7.11 9.27
N LYS A 9 61.12 -5.98 8.76
CA LYS A 9 61.75 -4.77 8.08
C LYS A 9 61.97 -4.62 6.55
N LEU A 10 61.87 -3.36 6.09
CA LEU A 10 62.09 -2.73 4.74
C LEU A 10 63.21 -1.65 4.81
N PRO A 11 63.76 -1.08 3.70
CA PRO A 11 63.41 0.32 3.28
C PRO A 11 63.74 0.84 1.82
N ARG A 12 62.95 1.83 1.32
CA ARG A 12 63.32 3.07 0.51
C ARG A 12 64.03 2.99 -0.88
N ALA A 13 64.00 3.96 -1.82
CA ALA A 13 63.17 5.17 -2.10
C ALA A 13 63.52 5.90 -3.47
N ALA A 14 62.76 6.96 -3.83
CA ALA A 14 63.09 8.15 -4.68
C ALA A 14 62.76 8.19 -6.20
N ILE A 15 62.55 9.42 -6.75
CA ILE A 15 61.78 9.75 -7.98
C ILE A 15 62.37 10.99 -8.72
N PRO A 16 62.48 10.99 -10.07
CA PRO A 16 61.99 12.09 -10.94
C PRO A 16 61.29 11.52 -12.23
N THR A 17 60.82 12.23 -13.29
CA THR A 17 60.95 13.64 -13.75
C THR A 17 59.60 14.18 -14.32
N LYS A 18 59.53 14.86 -15.50
CA LYS A 18 58.32 15.56 -16.02
C LYS A 18 58.34 15.86 -17.56
N LEU A 19 57.14 15.82 -18.19
CA LEU A 19 56.64 16.65 -19.34
C LEU A 19 57.38 16.56 -20.72
N HIS A 20 56.88 16.97 -21.91
CA HIS A 20 55.66 17.66 -22.44
C HIS A 20 55.37 17.18 -23.91
N GLY A 21 54.17 17.38 -24.47
CA GLY A 21 53.97 17.59 -25.93
C GLY A 21 52.79 16.85 -26.62
N PRO A 22 51.97 17.50 -27.49
CA PRO A 22 50.77 16.89 -28.11
C PRO A 22 50.83 16.67 -29.64
N GLY A 23 49.87 15.92 -30.20
CA GLY A 23 49.61 15.78 -31.64
C GLY A 23 48.38 14.91 -31.96
N THR A 24 47.65 15.20 -33.04
CA THR A 24 46.30 14.64 -33.34
C THR A 24 46.19 13.92 -34.69
N CYS A 25 45.23 12.98 -34.76
CA CYS A 25 44.56 12.43 -35.96
C CYS A 25 45.39 11.72 -37.05
N LEU A 26 45.07 10.43 -37.30
CA LEU A 26 44.39 9.94 -38.52
C LEU A 26 44.18 8.40 -38.47
N ALA A 27 43.18 7.89 -39.20
CA ALA A 27 42.90 6.44 -39.34
C ALA A 27 43.73 5.80 -40.48
N PRO A 28 43.80 4.45 -40.56
CA PRO A 28 42.90 3.78 -41.52
C PRO A 28 42.42 2.36 -41.15
N LYS A 29 41.59 1.82 -42.05
CA LYS A 29 40.93 0.50 -42.09
C LYS A 29 41.86 -0.71 -41.88
N THR A 30 41.26 -1.84 -41.49
CA THR A 30 41.79 -3.21 -41.70
C THR A 30 40.71 -4.14 -42.26
N ASP A 31 41.07 -4.95 -43.25
CA ASP A 31 40.22 -6.01 -43.85
C ASP A 31 40.74 -7.41 -43.48
N GLY A 32 39.83 -8.38 -43.27
CA GLY A 32 39.99 -9.70 -43.91
C GLY A 32 40.38 -10.96 -43.11
N LYS A 33 39.36 -11.68 -42.60
CA LYS A 33 39.22 -13.18 -42.61
C LYS A 33 40.20 -13.99 -41.69
N ALA A 34 40.00 -15.28 -41.37
CA ALA A 34 39.07 -16.29 -41.91
C ALA A 34 38.68 -17.43 -40.92
N SER A 35 37.51 -18.05 -41.17
CA SER A 35 37.17 -19.49 -40.88
C SER A 35 36.91 -19.91 -39.40
N ASN A 36 36.15 -20.97 -39.06
CA ASN A 36 35.42 -21.95 -39.91
C ASN A 36 34.24 -22.68 -39.22
N ARG A 37 33.10 -22.80 -39.93
CA ARG A 37 32.07 -23.89 -39.93
C ARG A 37 31.19 -24.28 -38.71
N ASN A 38 29.96 -24.66 -39.10
CA ASN A 38 29.00 -25.63 -38.52
C ASN A 38 28.21 -25.30 -37.24
N GLN A 39 26.95 -24.88 -37.43
CA GLN A 39 25.77 -25.29 -36.64
C GLN A 39 24.53 -25.32 -37.55
N ALA A 40 23.45 -25.99 -37.14
CA ALA A 40 22.26 -26.21 -37.97
C ALA A 40 20.93 -25.97 -37.24
N LEU A 41 20.04 -25.25 -37.94
CA LEU A 41 18.57 -25.33 -37.89
C LEU A 41 17.84 -25.31 -36.52
N TYR A 42 17.34 -24.13 -36.16
CA TYR A 42 15.94 -23.95 -35.75
C TYR A 42 15.39 -22.69 -36.45
N PRO A 43 14.10 -22.63 -36.84
CA PRO A 43 13.55 -21.54 -37.66
C PRO A 43 13.13 -20.31 -36.83
N LYS A 44 13.27 -19.11 -37.43
CA LYS A 44 12.71 -17.85 -36.89
C LYS A 44 11.47 -17.44 -37.69
N SER A 45 10.42 -17.01 -36.99
CA SER A 45 9.38 -16.14 -37.55
C SER A 45 9.87 -14.70 -37.60
N GLY A 46 9.60 -13.98 -38.71
CA GLY A 46 9.96 -12.58 -38.88
C GLY A 46 8.72 -11.70 -39.13
N ARG A 47 8.64 -10.55 -38.45
CA ARG A 47 7.61 -9.52 -38.69
C ARG A 47 7.92 -8.75 -39.97
N VAL A 48 6.88 -8.34 -40.70
CA VAL A 48 6.93 -7.27 -41.71
C VAL A 48 5.66 -6.42 -41.57
N ASN A 49 5.80 -5.10 -41.47
CA ASN A 49 4.69 -4.14 -41.42
C ASN A 49 4.49 -3.48 -42.79
N MET A 50 3.24 -3.21 -43.18
CA MET A 50 2.92 -2.14 -44.14
C MET A 50 1.43 -1.71 -44.07
N LEU A 51 1.19 -0.41 -43.99
CA LEU A 51 -0.07 0.25 -44.39
C LEU A 51 0.01 0.52 -45.93
N GLN A 52 -0.98 1.03 -46.69
CA GLN A 52 -2.04 2.02 -46.41
C GLN A 52 -3.12 2.08 -47.53
N TRP A 53 -4.36 2.50 -47.19
CA TRP A 53 -5.43 3.26 -47.92
C TRP A 53 -5.40 3.40 -49.48
N LEU A 54 -6.50 3.38 -50.27
CA LEU A 54 -7.99 3.41 -50.13
C LEU A 54 -8.62 2.31 -51.06
N PHE A 55 -9.93 2.13 -51.37
CA PHE A 55 -11.22 2.87 -51.31
C PHE A 55 -12.39 1.85 -51.05
N GLY A 56 -13.66 2.21 -50.80
CA GLY A 56 -14.33 3.50 -50.66
C GLY A 56 -15.48 3.76 -51.67
N ASP A 57 -16.74 3.42 -51.34
CA ASP A 57 -17.92 4.23 -51.74
C ASP A 57 -19.21 3.91 -50.93
N ARG A 58 -20.26 4.73 -51.10
CA ARG A 58 -21.49 4.83 -50.29
C ARG A 58 -22.68 4.02 -50.84
N LEU A 59 -23.63 3.65 -49.97
CA LEU A 59 -25.00 4.22 -49.98
C LEU A 59 -25.87 3.78 -48.78
N THR A 60 -27.00 4.45 -48.59
CA THR A 60 -27.87 4.44 -47.39
C THR A 60 -29.23 3.79 -47.66
N ALA A 61 -29.85 3.19 -46.62
CA ALA A 61 -31.21 3.51 -46.11
C ALA A 61 -31.96 2.32 -45.47
N VAL A 62 -32.49 2.56 -44.27
CA VAL A 62 -33.88 2.32 -43.83
C VAL A 62 -34.63 1.10 -44.43
N ASP A 63 -34.85 0.05 -43.65
CA ASP A 63 -36.17 -0.22 -43.01
C ASP A 63 -36.17 -1.45 -42.07
N THR A 64 -37.12 -1.46 -41.14
CA THR A 64 -37.58 -2.67 -40.40
C THR A 64 -38.96 -3.05 -40.98
N PRO A 65 -39.41 -4.33 -40.99
CA PRO A 65 -39.82 -5.00 -39.75
C PRO A 65 -39.72 -6.55 -39.72
N ALA A 66 -40.19 -7.10 -38.60
CA ALA A 66 -40.32 -8.52 -38.29
C ALA A 66 -41.16 -9.34 -39.29
N GLY A 67 -40.86 -10.65 -39.37
CA GLY A 67 -41.57 -11.61 -40.23
C GLY A 67 -41.43 -13.06 -39.78
N ASN A 68 -42.23 -13.48 -38.78
CA ASN A 68 -42.40 -14.89 -38.40
C ASN A 68 -42.69 -15.80 -39.61
N SER A 69 -42.20 -17.04 -39.62
CA SER A 69 -43.05 -18.19 -39.21
C SER A 69 -42.49 -19.61 -39.47
N ARG A 70 -42.79 -20.50 -38.51
CA ARG A 70 -43.28 -21.89 -38.67
C ARG A 70 -42.39 -22.95 -39.34
N GLU A 71 -41.88 -23.92 -38.59
CA GLU A 71 -42.57 -25.14 -38.06
C GLU A 71 -42.57 -26.33 -39.04
N ARG A 72 -41.78 -27.37 -38.70
CA ARG A 72 -42.07 -28.83 -38.75
C ARG A 72 -40.73 -29.60 -38.75
N GLY A 73 -40.47 -30.61 -37.92
CA GLY A 73 -41.23 -31.14 -36.80
C GLY A 73 -41.61 -32.61 -36.95
N ASP A 74 -40.80 -33.51 -36.38
CA ASP A 74 -41.17 -34.81 -35.79
C ASP A 74 -39.98 -35.25 -34.88
N ARG A 75 -40.18 -35.60 -33.60
CA ARG A 75 -40.69 -36.87 -33.03
C ARG A 75 -39.77 -38.07 -33.38
N HIS A 76 -39.39 -38.96 -32.45
CA HIS A 76 -39.75 -39.08 -31.02
C HIS A 76 -38.70 -39.97 -30.29
N GLY A 77 -38.41 -39.72 -29.02
CA GLY A 77 -37.56 -40.60 -28.19
C GLY A 77 -37.69 -40.29 -26.70
N ARG A 78 -38.44 -41.10 -25.95
CA ARG A 78 -38.69 -40.88 -24.51
C ARG A 78 -37.86 -41.84 -23.65
N PHE A 79 -37.18 -41.29 -22.65
CA PHE A 79 -37.10 -41.92 -21.33
C PHE A 79 -37.32 -40.85 -20.26
N ARG A 80 -38.07 -41.19 -19.20
CA ARG A 80 -38.25 -40.34 -18.01
C ARG A 80 -37.19 -40.70 -16.98
N ARG A 81 -36.60 -39.69 -16.32
CA ARG A 81 -36.17 -39.80 -14.92
C ARG A 81 -36.85 -38.70 -14.11
N LEU A 82 -36.78 -38.82 -12.80
CA LEU A 82 -37.57 -38.02 -11.85
C LEU A 82 -36.93 -36.63 -11.64
N GLY A 83 -37.76 -35.66 -11.23
CA GLY A 83 -37.37 -34.25 -11.19
C GLY A 83 -36.47 -33.87 -10.04
N VAL A 84 -35.62 -32.88 -10.31
CA VAL A 84 -35.06 -31.94 -9.34
C VAL A 84 -35.40 -30.56 -9.92
N GLU A 85 -36.15 -29.74 -9.20
CA GLU A 85 -36.49 -28.38 -9.61
C GLU A 85 -35.24 -27.49 -9.48
N PRO A 86 -34.80 -26.77 -10.53
CA PRO A 86 -33.79 -25.72 -10.38
C PRO A 86 -34.45 -24.47 -9.77
N LEU A 87 -33.82 -23.90 -8.74
CA LEU A 87 -34.13 -22.55 -8.29
C LEU A 87 -33.54 -21.54 -9.29
N GLU A 88 -34.32 -21.18 -10.31
CA GLU A 88 -34.04 -20.02 -11.16
C GLU A 88 -34.41 -18.73 -10.41
N GLU A 89 -33.41 -18.14 -9.75
CA GLU A 89 -33.20 -16.68 -9.69
C GLU A 89 -31.83 -16.42 -9.04
N ARG A 90 -30.76 -16.65 -9.82
CA ARG A 90 -29.44 -16.13 -9.46
C ARG A 90 -29.39 -14.65 -9.84
N THR A 91 -29.34 -13.79 -8.83
CA THR A 91 -28.95 -12.39 -8.99
C THR A 91 -27.65 -12.32 -9.81
N LEU A 92 -27.62 -11.47 -10.82
CA LEU A 92 -26.36 -11.16 -11.51
C LEU A 92 -25.39 -10.61 -10.47
N LEU A 93 -24.24 -11.26 -10.28
CA LEU A 93 -23.15 -10.65 -9.54
C LEU A 93 -22.77 -9.37 -10.29
N SER A 94 -22.90 -8.23 -9.63
CA SER A 94 -22.08 -7.08 -10.01
C SER A 94 -20.62 -7.51 -9.89
N MET A 95 -19.78 -7.05 -10.81
CA MET A 95 -18.35 -6.98 -10.48
C MET A 95 -18.22 -6.05 -9.28
N VAL A 96 -17.28 -6.34 -8.38
CA VAL A 96 -16.79 -5.33 -7.44
C VAL A 96 -15.95 -4.36 -8.26
N THR A 97 -16.59 -3.33 -8.79
CA THR A 97 -15.89 -2.11 -9.19
C THR A 97 -15.30 -1.50 -7.92
N PRO A 98 -14.00 -1.18 -7.86
CA PRO A 98 -13.43 -0.43 -6.74
C PRO A 98 -14.28 0.82 -6.46
N SER A 99 -14.59 1.08 -5.19
CA SER A 99 -15.44 2.21 -4.78
C SER A 99 -14.72 3.56 -4.77
N THR A 100 -13.55 3.63 -5.39
CA THR A 100 -12.75 4.80 -5.77
C THR A 100 -12.00 4.44 -7.05
N ALA A 101 -12.10 5.25 -8.12
CA ALA A 101 -11.65 4.84 -9.47
C ALA A 101 -10.13 5.00 -9.74
N GLY A 102 -9.32 5.28 -8.71
CA GLY A 102 -7.86 5.41 -8.82
C GLY A 102 -7.04 4.70 -7.74
N GLN A 103 -7.66 4.17 -6.68
CA GLN A 103 -6.96 3.50 -5.59
C GLN A 103 -6.52 2.08 -6.03
N THR A 104 -5.23 1.77 -5.89
CA THR A 104 -4.62 0.51 -6.33
C THR A 104 -3.84 -0.21 -5.23
N LEU A 105 -3.51 0.50 -4.17
CA LEU A 105 -2.78 0.03 -2.99
C LEU A 105 -3.51 0.48 -1.71
N GLY A 106 -3.13 -0.11 -0.57
CA GLY A 106 -3.79 0.11 0.70
C GLY A 106 -5.18 -0.52 0.73
N LEU A 107 -6.15 0.13 1.39
CA LEU A 107 -7.51 -0.39 1.53
C LEU A 107 -8.35 -0.12 0.28
N LEU A 108 -8.66 -1.16 -0.50
CA LEU A 108 -9.42 -1.04 -1.76
C LEU A 108 -10.93 -1.30 -1.59
N TYR A 109 -11.33 -2.00 -0.54
CA TYR A 109 -12.73 -2.30 -0.25
C TYR A 109 -12.94 -2.66 1.23
N SER A 110 -14.06 -2.22 1.81
CA SER A 110 -14.51 -2.58 3.16
C SER A 110 -16.03 -2.50 3.26
N ASP A 111 -16.65 -3.48 3.92
CA ASP A 111 -18.04 -3.46 4.39
C ASP A 111 -18.03 -3.56 5.93
N PRO A 112 -17.95 -2.43 6.66
CA PRO A 112 -17.87 -2.41 8.12
C PRO A 112 -19.09 -3.01 8.85
N ALA A 113 -20.18 -3.33 8.14
CA ALA A 113 -21.31 -4.07 8.71
C ALA A 113 -21.11 -5.60 8.70
N LYS A 114 -20.04 -6.10 8.05
CA LYS A 114 -19.73 -7.53 7.91
C LYS A 114 -18.29 -7.89 8.24
N SER A 115 -17.31 -7.03 7.97
CA SER A 115 -15.89 -7.27 8.27
C SER A 115 -15.63 -7.34 9.77
N PHE A 116 -14.54 -7.97 10.18
CA PHE A 116 -14.12 -8.01 11.57
C PHE A 116 -13.31 -6.76 11.91
N GLU A 117 -13.83 -5.94 12.83
CA GLU A 117 -13.10 -4.79 13.34
C GLU A 117 -11.93 -5.24 14.21
N GLY A 118 -10.71 -4.84 13.86
CA GLY A 118 -9.49 -5.23 14.56
C GLY A 118 -8.22 -4.76 13.86
N TYR A 119 -7.07 -5.17 14.40
CA TYR A 119 -5.77 -4.66 13.97
C TYR A 119 -4.97 -5.74 13.24
N THR A 120 -4.59 -5.49 11.98
CA THR A 120 -3.85 -6.45 11.15
C THR A 120 -2.34 -6.22 11.28
N LEU A 121 -1.64 -7.22 11.81
CA LEU A 121 -0.19 -7.32 11.85
C LEU A 121 0.33 -7.97 10.56
N PHE A 122 1.28 -7.34 9.89
CA PHE A 122 1.97 -7.93 8.74
C PHE A 122 3.43 -7.47 8.60
N ALA A 123 4.23 -8.31 7.93
CA ALA A 123 5.66 -8.11 7.75
C ALA A 123 6.04 -8.34 6.27
N PRO A 124 6.12 -7.27 5.45
CA PRO A 124 6.53 -7.38 4.04
C PRO A 124 7.96 -7.95 3.94
N SER A 125 8.14 -9.05 3.20
CA SER A 125 9.38 -9.83 3.20
C SER A 125 10.60 -9.07 2.67
N THR A 126 10.39 -7.96 1.95
CA THR A 126 11.43 -7.05 1.44
C THR A 126 11.73 -5.87 2.38
N SER A 127 10.83 -5.53 3.31
CA SER A 127 11.02 -4.46 4.28
C SER A 127 11.82 -4.93 5.50
N LYS A 128 12.31 -3.99 6.31
CA LYS A 128 12.88 -4.26 7.65
C LYS A 128 11.91 -3.91 8.79
N THR A 129 10.74 -3.40 8.43
CA THR A 129 9.74 -2.86 9.34
C THR A 129 8.55 -3.82 9.39
N THR A 130 7.99 -4.02 10.58
CA THR A 130 6.76 -4.79 10.80
C THR A 130 5.65 -3.81 11.17
N TYR A 131 4.48 -3.95 10.58
CA TYR A 131 3.39 -2.98 10.64
C TYR A 131 2.17 -3.56 11.33
N LEU A 132 1.50 -2.74 12.14
CA LEU A 132 0.16 -2.98 12.65
C LEU A 132 -0.76 -1.87 12.08
N ILE A 133 -1.77 -2.27 11.31
CA ILE A 133 -2.77 -1.37 10.73
C ILE A 133 -4.16 -1.60 11.35
N ASP A 134 -5.02 -0.59 11.31
CA ASP A 134 -6.45 -0.72 11.64
C ASP A 134 -7.28 -1.29 10.47
N SER A 135 -8.58 -1.50 10.68
CA SER A 135 -9.52 -1.93 9.63
C SER A 135 -9.68 -0.94 8.48
N GLN A 136 -9.25 0.32 8.64
CA GLN A 136 -9.27 1.33 7.57
C GLN A 136 -7.97 1.32 6.74
N GLY A 137 -6.98 0.51 7.12
CA GLY A 137 -5.69 0.41 6.42
C GLY A 137 -4.61 1.38 6.95
N ARG A 138 -4.93 2.17 7.98
CA ARG A 138 -4.02 3.16 8.57
C ARG A 138 -3.06 2.52 9.55
N VAL A 139 -1.83 3.02 9.62
CA VAL A 139 -0.84 2.58 10.60
C VAL A 139 -1.27 2.98 12.01
N VAL A 140 -1.26 2.03 12.94
CA VAL A 140 -1.36 2.34 14.39
C VAL A 140 -0.06 2.03 15.13
N HIS A 141 0.80 1.17 14.59
CA HIS A 141 2.11 0.89 15.17
C HIS A 141 3.12 0.30 14.18
N THR A 142 4.43 0.51 14.43
CA THR A 142 5.51 -0.13 13.66
C THR A 142 6.69 -0.56 14.53
N TRP A 143 7.35 -1.66 14.16
CA TRP A 143 8.60 -2.12 14.78
C TRP A 143 9.72 -2.17 13.74
N GLN A 144 10.84 -1.51 14.04
CA GLN A 144 12.01 -1.46 13.17
C GLN A 144 13.07 -2.48 13.55
N SER A 145 13.42 -3.38 12.61
CA SER A 145 14.58 -4.27 12.74
C SER A 145 15.76 -3.82 11.86
N ASN A 146 16.94 -4.39 12.15
CA ASN A 146 18.10 -4.34 11.26
C ASN A 146 18.02 -5.39 10.12
N TYR A 147 17.08 -6.34 10.22
CA TYR A 147 16.92 -7.53 9.37
C TYR A 147 15.52 -7.58 8.74
N THR A 148 15.45 -8.03 7.48
CA THR A 148 14.17 -8.39 6.84
C THR A 148 13.52 -9.58 7.56
N PRO A 149 12.19 -9.77 7.49
CA PRO A 149 11.52 -10.91 8.09
C PRO A 149 12.13 -12.25 7.69
N GLY A 150 12.16 -13.20 8.64
CA GLY A 150 12.50 -14.60 8.39
C GLY A 150 11.28 -15.42 7.98
N GLN A 151 10.29 -14.75 7.35
CA GLN A 151 8.88 -15.12 7.15
C GLN A 151 7.92 -14.68 8.28
N SER A 152 7.74 -15.43 9.38
CA SER A 152 6.65 -15.18 10.37
C SER A 152 6.88 -14.06 11.39
N ALA A 153 5.79 -13.43 11.85
CA ALA A 153 5.73 -12.45 12.94
C ALA A 153 4.40 -12.53 13.73
N TYR A 154 4.46 -12.28 15.05
CA TYR A 154 3.39 -12.43 16.03
C TYR A 154 3.39 -11.26 17.03
N LEU A 155 2.23 -10.69 17.35
CA LEU A 155 2.03 -9.89 18.55
C LEU A 155 1.70 -10.84 19.71
N LEU A 156 2.38 -10.68 20.85
CA LEU A 156 2.17 -11.48 22.06
C LEU A 156 1.24 -10.77 23.07
N GLU A 157 0.71 -11.53 24.04
CA GLU A 157 -0.25 -11.03 25.04
C GLU A 157 0.31 -9.93 25.97
N ASP A 158 1.64 -9.77 26.06
CA ASP A 158 2.27 -8.67 26.79
C ASP A 158 2.47 -7.40 25.93
N GLY A 159 2.07 -7.44 24.66
CA GLY A 159 2.28 -6.37 23.69
C GLY A 159 3.71 -6.29 23.15
N SER A 160 4.51 -7.36 23.28
CA SER A 160 5.78 -7.47 22.57
C SER A 160 5.59 -8.12 21.19
N LEU A 161 6.35 -7.65 20.19
CA LEU A 161 6.41 -8.29 18.88
C LEU A 161 7.46 -9.41 18.93
N LEU A 162 7.07 -10.63 18.59
CA LEU A 162 7.99 -11.74 18.32
C LEU A 162 8.05 -11.97 16.80
N ARG A 163 9.24 -11.97 16.21
CA ARG A 163 9.42 -12.15 14.76
C ARG A 163 10.61 -13.03 14.43
N THR A 164 10.48 -13.79 13.35
CA THR A 164 11.64 -14.35 12.66
C THR A 164 12.37 -13.24 11.89
N ALA A 165 13.67 -13.40 11.70
CA ALA A 165 14.53 -12.49 10.94
C ALA A 165 15.43 -13.30 10.00
N ALA A 166 15.54 -12.88 8.74
CA ALA A 166 16.46 -13.50 7.78
C ALA A 166 17.92 -13.13 8.11
N PRO A 167 18.91 -13.96 7.75
CA PRO A 167 20.31 -13.73 8.14
C PRO A 167 20.99 -12.77 7.17
N GLN A 168 22.16 -12.23 7.56
CA GLN A 168 22.85 -11.25 6.73
C GLN A 168 23.39 -11.86 5.42
N PRO A 169 23.47 -11.08 4.32
CA PRO A 169 23.95 -11.56 3.03
C PRO A 169 25.30 -12.30 3.12
N GLY A 170 25.32 -13.52 2.59
CA GLY A 170 26.49 -14.41 2.61
C GLY A 170 26.42 -15.55 3.62
N GLN A 171 25.52 -15.52 4.61
CA GLN A 171 25.34 -16.64 5.57
C GLN A 171 24.51 -17.81 5.00
N VAL A 172 23.91 -17.63 3.81
CA VAL A 172 22.95 -18.56 3.17
C VAL A 172 23.54 -19.81 2.49
N ALA A 173 24.87 -19.93 2.39
CA ALA A 173 25.54 -20.77 1.39
C ALA A 173 25.23 -22.29 1.40
N ASN A 174 24.65 -22.82 2.48
CA ASN A 174 24.33 -24.26 2.63
C ASN A 174 22.83 -24.58 2.66
N TRP A 175 21.94 -23.60 2.67
CA TRP A 175 20.51 -23.76 2.99
C TRP A 175 19.59 -23.38 1.80
N ALA A 176 18.28 -23.49 1.98
CA ALA A 176 17.26 -23.25 0.95
C ALA A 176 16.55 -21.89 1.12
N PRO A 177 15.73 -21.44 0.13
CA PRO A 177 14.88 -20.26 0.28
C PRO A 177 13.86 -20.42 1.42
N GLY A 178 13.62 -19.34 2.18
CA GLY A 178 12.81 -19.37 3.42
C GLY A 178 13.63 -19.41 4.71
N LEU A 179 14.96 -19.33 4.62
CA LEU A 179 15.87 -19.27 5.78
C LEU A 179 15.61 -18.03 6.65
N GLY A 180 15.28 -18.26 7.92
CA GLY A 180 15.34 -17.25 8.97
C GLY A 180 16.69 -17.31 9.69
N GLY A 181 16.87 -18.32 10.53
CA GLY A 181 18.10 -18.54 11.31
C GLY A 181 18.23 -17.62 12.52
N ARG A 182 17.38 -16.59 12.64
CA ARG A 182 17.30 -15.65 13.76
C ARG A 182 15.86 -15.41 14.18
N ILE A 183 15.64 -15.24 15.47
CA ILE A 183 14.37 -14.81 16.08
C ILE A 183 14.67 -13.57 16.94
N GLU A 184 13.77 -12.60 16.91
CA GLU A 184 13.88 -11.32 17.63
C GLU A 184 12.57 -11.03 18.37
N ARG A 185 12.66 -10.50 19.59
CA ARG A 185 11.53 -10.00 20.37
C ARG A 185 11.75 -8.53 20.72
N TYR A 186 10.80 -7.70 20.35
CA TYR A 186 10.79 -6.25 20.57
C TYR A 186 9.71 -5.87 21.59
N SER A 187 9.97 -4.91 22.49
CA SER A 187 8.91 -4.29 23.27
C SER A 187 7.93 -3.53 22.34
N TRP A 188 6.77 -3.15 22.88
CA TRP A 188 5.87 -2.21 22.19
C TRP A 188 6.65 -0.97 21.72
N ASP A 189 7.47 -0.37 22.58
CA ASP A 189 8.24 0.86 22.30
C ASP A 189 9.46 0.64 21.37
N GLY A 190 9.49 -0.42 20.56
CA GLY A 190 10.52 -0.67 19.55
C GLY A 190 11.90 -1.11 20.07
N ALA A 191 12.06 -1.37 21.37
CA ALA A 191 13.34 -1.83 21.93
C ALA A 191 13.53 -3.34 21.75
N LEU A 192 14.65 -3.79 21.19
CA LEU A 192 15.00 -5.21 21.12
C LEU A 192 15.27 -5.74 22.55
N ILE A 193 14.36 -6.56 23.08
CA ILE A 193 14.45 -7.11 24.44
C ILE A 193 15.03 -8.52 24.50
N TRP A 194 14.90 -9.32 23.43
CA TRP A 194 15.51 -10.63 23.31
C TRP A 194 15.82 -11.03 21.86
N SER A 195 16.80 -11.91 21.64
CA SER A 195 16.99 -12.59 20.35
C SER A 195 17.71 -13.93 20.47
N TYR A 196 17.54 -14.80 19.48
CA TYR A 196 18.20 -16.11 19.39
C TYR A 196 18.60 -16.41 17.96
N ASP A 197 19.81 -16.91 17.76
CA ASP A 197 20.35 -17.28 16.45
C ASP A 197 20.55 -18.81 16.39
N LEU A 198 19.70 -19.49 15.61
CA LEU A 198 19.85 -20.91 15.27
C LEU A 198 20.25 -21.01 13.79
N LEU A 199 21.52 -20.74 13.51
CA LEU A 199 22.11 -20.88 12.17
C LEU A 199 23.56 -21.38 12.28
N ASN A 200 23.77 -22.65 11.95
CA ASN A 200 25.08 -23.28 11.93
C ASN A 200 25.22 -24.25 10.73
N THR A 201 26.14 -25.21 10.80
CA THR A 201 26.38 -26.18 9.72
C THR A 201 25.47 -27.41 9.76
N GLN A 202 24.87 -27.71 10.92
CA GLN A 202 23.98 -28.85 11.14
C GLN A 202 22.51 -28.43 11.19
N PHE A 203 22.21 -27.28 11.78
CA PHE A 203 20.84 -26.80 11.99
C PHE A 203 20.65 -25.35 11.54
N ALA A 204 19.46 -25.06 11.01
CA ALA A 204 19.03 -23.70 10.69
C ALA A 204 17.53 -23.51 10.88
N ALA A 205 17.09 -22.49 11.63
CA ALA A 205 15.67 -22.13 11.71
C ALA A 205 15.16 -21.56 10.37
N HIS A 206 13.95 -21.91 9.96
CA HIS A 206 13.34 -21.43 8.71
C HIS A 206 11.84 -21.23 8.87
N HIS A 207 11.27 -20.36 8.04
CA HIS A 207 9.84 -20.07 7.98
C HIS A 207 9.20 -19.64 9.30
N ASP A 208 8.93 -20.57 10.21
CA ASP A 208 7.90 -20.41 11.23
C ASP A 208 8.34 -20.82 12.64
N ILE A 209 7.65 -20.23 13.61
CA ILE A 209 7.85 -20.39 15.05
C ILE A 209 6.49 -20.30 15.75
N GLU A 210 6.27 -20.98 16.86
CA GLU A 210 5.01 -20.86 17.64
C GLU A 210 5.31 -20.50 19.11
N PRO A 211 4.81 -19.36 19.63
CA PRO A 211 5.00 -18.93 21.02
C PRO A 211 4.12 -19.74 22.01
N LEU A 212 4.74 -20.50 22.91
CA LEU A 212 4.01 -21.37 23.82
C LEU A 212 3.51 -20.65 25.10
N PRO A 213 2.38 -21.09 25.69
CA PRO A 213 1.85 -20.53 26.95
C PRO A 213 2.79 -20.63 28.17
N ASN A 214 3.84 -21.44 28.09
CA ASN A 214 4.88 -21.56 29.13
C ASN A 214 5.99 -20.49 28.99
N GLY A 215 5.98 -19.68 27.93
CA GLY A 215 6.98 -18.66 27.61
C GLY A 215 8.17 -19.16 26.77
N ASN A 216 8.18 -20.44 26.40
CA ASN A 216 9.09 -21.02 25.40
C ASN A 216 8.55 -20.78 23.98
N ILE A 217 9.32 -21.17 22.97
CA ILE A 217 8.98 -20.97 21.55
C ILE A 217 9.34 -22.27 20.79
N LEU A 218 8.40 -22.83 20.03
CA LEU A 218 8.70 -23.88 19.06
C LEU A 218 9.32 -23.27 17.80
N LEU A 219 10.35 -23.90 17.24
CA LEU A 219 10.98 -23.49 15.98
C LEU A 219 10.85 -24.62 14.95
N LEU A 220 10.53 -24.28 13.69
CA LEU A 220 10.85 -25.13 12.55
C LEU A 220 12.35 -25.04 12.22
N VAL A 221 12.99 -26.21 12.08
CA VAL A 221 14.45 -26.32 11.94
C VAL A 221 14.83 -27.29 10.83
N TRP A 222 15.61 -26.82 9.86
CA TRP A 222 16.23 -27.67 8.85
C TRP A 222 17.43 -28.37 9.48
N GLU A 223 17.51 -29.68 9.30
CA GLU A 223 18.66 -30.48 9.69
C GLU A 223 19.46 -30.92 8.46
N TYR A 224 20.77 -30.71 8.47
CA TYR A 224 21.67 -31.18 7.41
C TYR A 224 21.96 -32.68 7.54
N LYS A 225 21.81 -33.43 6.45
CA LYS A 225 22.30 -34.81 6.33
C LYS A 225 23.17 -34.94 5.08
N SER A 226 24.32 -35.59 5.20
CA SER A 226 25.18 -35.89 4.04
C SER A 226 24.56 -36.98 3.15
N ALA A 227 25.05 -37.09 1.90
CA ALA A 227 24.67 -38.20 1.02
C ALA A 227 24.93 -39.58 1.63
N ASP A 228 26.03 -39.77 2.36
CA ASP A 228 26.37 -41.06 2.97
C ASP A 228 25.39 -41.43 4.10
N GLU A 229 24.98 -40.46 4.93
CA GLU A 229 23.96 -40.65 5.96
C GLU A 229 22.59 -40.98 5.36
N ALA A 230 22.19 -40.28 4.30
CA ALA A 230 20.93 -40.56 3.60
C ALA A 230 20.93 -41.94 2.94
N ILE A 231 22.04 -42.37 2.32
CA ILE A 231 22.19 -43.72 1.74
C ILE A 231 22.25 -44.79 2.85
N ALA A 232 22.79 -44.48 4.03
CA ALA A 232 22.72 -45.36 5.20
C ALA A 232 21.28 -45.51 5.72
N ALA A 233 20.51 -44.42 5.75
CA ALA A 233 19.09 -44.39 6.08
C ALA A 233 18.16 -44.88 4.95
N GLY A 234 18.70 -45.36 3.83
CA GLY A 234 17.92 -46.01 2.77
C GLY A 234 17.31 -45.08 1.71
N ARG A 235 17.75 -43.82 1.61
CA ARG A 235 17.48 -42.95 0.45
C ARG A 235 18.15 -43.55 -0.80
N ASP A 236 17.43 -43.58 -1.91
CA ASP A 236 18.00 -43.95 -3.21
C ASP A 236 19.07 -42.92 -3.64
N PRO A 237 20.30 -43.36 -3.97
CA PRO A 237 21.33 -42.49 -4.54
C PRO A 237 20.88 -41.70 -5.78
N ALA A 238 19.90 -42.19 -6.55
CA ALA A 238 19.33 -41.50 -7.70
C ALA A 238 18.39 -40.33 -7.33
N LEU A 239 17.96 -40.23 -6.06
CA LEU A 239 17.10 -39.18 -5.50
C LEU A 239 17.88 -38.18 -4.62
N LEU A 240 19.21 -38.18 -4.69
CA LEU A 240 20.06 -37.23 -3.96
C LEU A 240 20.56 -36.12 -4.89
N ALA A 241 19.99 -34.93 -4.73
CA ALA A 241 20.50 -33.70 -5.32
C ALA A 241 21.64 -33.12 -4.45
N GLN A 242 22.59 -32.43 -5.10
CA GLN A 242 23.61 -31.60 -4.43
C GLN A 242 24.45 -32.33 -3.34
N ASN A 243 24.49 -33.66 -3.37
CA ASN A 243 25.17 -34.55 -2.42
C ASN A 243 24.76 -34.37 -0.94
N LYS A 244 23.51 -33.94 -0.67
CA LYS A 244 22.95 -33.78 0.68
C LYS A 244 21.44 -34.09 0.69
N LEU A 245 20.87 -34.18 1.88
CA LEU A 245 19.43 -34.17 2.12
C LEU A 245 19.16 -33.22 3.30
N ILE A 246 18.04 -32.51 3.27
CA ILE A 246 17.59 -31.59 4.32
C ILE A 246 16.17 -32.01 4.72
N PRO A 247 16.04 -32.91 5.71
CA PRO A 247 14.81 -33.07 6.48
C PRO A 247 14.56 -31.86 7.41
N ASP A 248 13.34 -31.80 7.94
CA ASP A 248 12.94 -30.87 8.99
C ASP A 248 12.99 -31.53 10.39
N ALA A 249 12.99 -30.69 11.41
CA ALA A 249 12.95 -31.00 12.84
C ALA A 249 12.22 -29.86 13.58
N VAL A 250 11.81 -30.11 14.81
CA VAL A 250 11.12 -29.12 15.67
C VAL A 250 11.83 -29.05 17.02
N PHE A 251 12.23 -27.84 17.43
CA PHE A 251 12.90 -27.58 18.71
C PHE A 251 12.05 -26.66 19.59
N GLU A 252 11.81 -27.03 20.85
CA GLU A 252 11.30 -26.11 21.87
C GLU A 252 12.48 -25.35 22.50
N VAL A 253 12.49 -24.03 22.36
CA VAL A 253 13.52 -23.13 22.90
C VAL A 253 12.96 -22.32 24.06
N GLN A 254 13.58 -22.46 25.23
CA GLN A 254 13.39 -21.58 26.38
C GLN A 254 14.26 -20.33 26.24
N PRO A 255 13.70 -19.11 26.14
CA PRO A 255 14.47 -17.85 26.12
C PRO A 255 15.35 -17.67 27.37
N THR A 256 16.57 -17.15 27.18
CA THR A 256 17.47 -16.79 28.29
C THR A 256 18.10 -15.41 28.10
N GLY A 257 18.14 -14.63 29.20
CA GLY A 257 18.71 -13.29 29.22
C GLY A 257 18.08 -12.34 28.18
N SER A 258 18.88 -11.42 27.65
CA SER A 258 18.53 -10.58 26.49
C SER A 258 18.97 -11.18 25.15
N SER A 259 19.61 -12.36 25.18
CA SER A 259 20.11 -13.06 23.99
C SER A 259 20.49 -14.50 24.33
N GLY A 260 19.97 -15.46 23.57
CA GLY A 260 20.22 -16.89 23.77
C GLY A 260 19.00 -17.65 24.27
N GLY A 261 19.11 -18.98 24.27
CA GLY A 261 18.03 -19.87 24.70
C GLY A 261 18.55 -21.28 24.94
N ASN A 262 17.89 -22.01 25.83
CA ASN A 262 18.12 -23.44 26.02
C ASN A 262 17.15 -24.20 25.11
N ILE A 263 17.63 -25.16 24.32
CA ILE A 263 16.75 -26.16 23.73
C ILE A 263 16.33 -27.11 24.85
N VAL A 264 15.03 -27.35 25.01
CA VAL A 264 14.46 -28.13 26.13
C VAL A 264 13.66 -29.36 25.67
N TRP A 265 13.19 -29.36 24.42
CA TRP A 265 12.58 -30.50 23.72
C TRP A 265 12.99 -30.49 22.24
N GLU A 266 13.14 -31.67 21.62
CA GLU A 266 13.55 -31.83 20.22
C GLU A 266 12.79 -33.03 19.59
N TRP A 267 12.37 -32.88 18.34
CA TRP A 267 11.81 -33.95 17.51
C TRP A 267 12.36 -33.87 16.08
N HIS A 268 12.66 -35.01 15.46
CA HIS A 268 13.29 -35.10 14.14
C HIS A 268 12.50 -36.02 13.20
N VAL A 269 12.21 -35.57 11.98
CA VAL A 269 11.70 -36.45 10.90
C VAL A 269 12.63 -37.65 10.67
N TRP A 270 13.91 -37.50 11.00
CA TRP A 270 14.96 -38.50 10.81
C TRP A 270 14.80 -39.78 11.65
N ASP A 271 14.11 -39.72 12.80
CA ASP A 271 13.94 -40.89 13.67
C ASP A 271 12.73 -41.74 13.27
N HIS A 272 11.78 -41.18 12.52
CA HIS A 272 10.52 -41.80 12.12
C HIS A 272 10.52 -42.30 10.66
N LEU A 273 11.67 -42.76 10.16
CA LEU A 273 11.85 -43.13 8.75
C LEU A 273 11.53 -44.59 8.43
N ILE A 274 10.96 -44.84 7.24
CA ILE A 274 10.74 -46.16 6.65
C ILE A 274 11.10 -46.17 5.15
N GLN A 275 11.33 -47.35 4.55
CA GLN A 275 11.29 -47.55 3.09
C GLN A 275 11.06 -49.00 2.68
N ASP A 276 10.52 -49.21 1.48
CA ASP A 276 10.18 -50.52 0.89
C ASP A 276 11.14 -50.98 -0.22
N ARG A 277 12.32 -50.34 -0.35
CA ARG A 277 13.21 -50.42 -1.53
C ARG A 277 14.50 -51.22 -1.34
N PHE A 278 15.11 -51.15 -0.17
CA PHE A 278 16.44 -51.69 0.14
C PHE A 278 16.39 -52.64 1.35
N PRO A 279 16.24 -53.96 1.14
CA PRO A 279 16.08 -54.97 2.20
C PRO A 279 17.26 -55.16 3.16
N ASP A 280 18.40 -54.50 2.89
CA ASP A 280 19.62 -54.53 3.70
C ASP A 280 19.69 -53.41 4.76
N LYS A 281 18.73 -52.47 4.75
CA LYS A 281 18.70 -51.29 5.64
C LYS A 281 17.85 -51.53 6.88
N ALA A 282 18.20 -50.85 7.98
CA ALA A 282 17.55 -51.05 9.28
C ALA A 282 16.05 -50.65 9.28
N ASN A 283 15.68 -49.67 8.48
CA ASN A 283 14.31 -49.16 8.33
C ASN A 283 13.52 -49.80 7.17
N TYR A 284 13.92 -50.99 6.73
CA TYR A 284 13.19 -51.70 5.67
C TYR A 284 11.86 -52.24 6.20
N GLY A 285 10.76 -51.80 5.60
CA GLY A 285 9.41 -52.20 6.00
C GLY A 285 8.36 -51.88 4.92
N ASN A 286 7.13 -52.33 5.13
CA ASN A 286 6.05 -52.03 4.22
C ASN A 286 5.47 -50.65 4.55
N VAL A 287 5.81 -49.64 3.74
CA VAL A 287 5.33 -48.25 3.87
C VAL A 287 3.81 -48.17 4.03
N GLY A 288 3.04 -49.00 3.28
CA GLY A 288 1.57 -49.03 3.35
C GLY A 288 0.98 -49.67 4.61
N GLN A 289 1.81 -50.21 5.50
CA GLN A 289 1.40 -50.75 6.81
C GLN A 289 1.79 -49.85 7.98
N HIS A 290 2.64 -48.84 7.73
CA HIS A 290 3.19 -47.91 8.72
C HIS A 290 2.93 -46.44 8.33
N PRO A 291 1.66 -45.98 8.27
CA PRO A 291 1.34 -44.59 7.99
C PRO A 291 1.93 -43.61 9.01
N GLU A 292 2.23 -44.08 10.23
CA GLU A 292 2.89 -43.34 11.30
C GLU A 292 4.37 -42.99 11.03
N LEU A 293 4.98 -43.58 9.99
CA LEU A 293 6.37 -43.36 9.57
C LEU A 293 6.47 -42.66 8.20
N VAL A 294 7.61 -42.04 7.93
CA VAL A 294 7.88 -41.24 6.71
C VAL A 294 8.73 -42.03 5.72
N ASP A 295 8.22 -42.23 4.50
CA ASP A 295 8.98 -42.87 3.42
C ASP A 295 10.14 -41.97 2.95
N ILE A 296 11.38 -42.32 3.30
CA ILE A 296 12.58 -41.55 2.91
C ILE A 296 12.77 -41.48 1.39
N ASN A 297 12.09 -42.34 0.61
CA ASN A 297 12.13 -42.33 -0.85
C ASN A 297 10.92 -41.63 -1.49
N TYR A 298 9.99 -41.07 -0.71
CA TYR A 298 8.99 -40.18 -1.27
C TYR A 298 9.65 -38.91 -1.81
N VAL A 299 9.24 -38.52 -3.02
CA VAL A 299 9.58 -37.25 -3.65
C VAL A 299 8.34 -36.67 -4.35
N PRO A 300 8.21 -35.33 -4.42
CA PRO A 300 7.13 -34.67 -5.15
C PRO A 300 7.07 -35.10 -6.62
N THR A 301 5.87 -35.07 -7.22
CA THR A 301 5.67 -35.39 -8.64
C THR A 301 5.07 -34.21 -9.40
N GLY A 302 5.93 -33.34 -9.95
CA GLY A 302 5.53 -32.20 -10.80
C GLY A 302 6.73 -31.36 -11.27
N GLU A 303 6.51 -30.45 -12.21
CA GLU A 303 7.43 -29.33 -12.48
C GLU A 303 7.03 -28.12 -11.61
N GLY A 304 7.99 -27.23 -11.32
CA GLY A 304 7.70 -25.92 -10.72
C GLY A 304 7.78 -25.82 -9.19
N ALA A 305 8.27 -26.85 -8.49
CA ALA A 305 8.82 -26.64 -7.15
C ALA A 305 10.06 -25.73 -7.27
N GLY A 306 9.91 -24.43 -7.07
CA GLY A 306 11.00 -23.43 -7.08
C GLY A 306 11.96 -23.53 -5.88
N GLY A 307 11.88 -24.63 -5.12
CA GLY A 307 12.76 -24.95 -4.01
C GLY A 307 14.08 -25.60 -4.44
N VAL A 308 14.89 -25.95 -3.45
CA VAL A 308 16.18 -26.61 -3.64
C VAL A 308 15.95 -28.13 -3.60
N PRO A 309 16.26 -28.96 -4.62
CA PRO A 309 15.84 -30.38 -4.64
C PRO A 309 16.45 -31.32 -3.58
N ALA A 310 17.26 -30.79 -2.65
CA ALA A 310 17.71 -31.49 -1.45
C ALA A 310 16.88 -31.12 -0.19
N ASP A 311 16.12 -30.03 -0.23
CA ASP A 311 15.08 -29.64 0.72
C ASP A 311 13.88 -30.57 0.51
N TRP A 312 13.60 -31.45 1.47
CA TRP A 312 12.86 -32.68 1.22
C TRP A 312 11.44 -32.69 1.77
N THR A 313 11.27 -32.19 2.99
CA THR A 313 9.96 -32.06 3.65
C THR A 313 9.43 -30.63 3.54
N HIS A 314 10.30 -29.63 3.73
CA HIS A 314 10.02 -28.19 3.59
C HIS A 314 8.80 -27.79 4.41
N MET A 315 8.95 -27.81 5.74
CA MET A 315 7.91 -27.36 6.64
C MET A 315 7.84 -25.83 6.62
N ASN A 316 6.61 -25.31 6.53
CA ASN A 316 6.32 -23.90 6.28
C ASN A 316 5.19 -23.34 7.16
N GLY A 317 4.77 -24.10 8.17
CA GLY A 317 3.78 -23.71 9.16
C GLY A 317 3.88 -24.63 10.38
N ILE A 318 3.85 -24.05 11.58
CA ILE A 318 3.79 -24.77 12.86
C ILE A 318 2.73 -24.13 13.76
N ASP A 319 1.98 -24.96 14.48
CA ASP A 319 0.93 -24.54 15.43
C ASP A 319 0.84 -25.55 16.59
N TYR A 320 0.33 -25.14 17.75
CA TYR A 320 0.34 -25.91 19.00
C TYR A 320 -1.02 -25.92 19.72
N ASN A 321 -1.60 -27.12 19.87
CA ASN A 321 -2.84 -27.30 20.61
C ASN A 321 -2.57 -27.55 22.10
N ALA A 322 -2.60 -26.48 22.90
CA ALA A 322 -2.37 -26.54 24.35
C ALA A 322 -3.36 -27.41 25.16
N ALA A 323 -4.52 -27.78 24.58
CA ALA A 323 -5.49 -28.67 25.23
C ALA A 323 -5.23 -30.16 24.93
N LEU A 324 -4.49 -30.46 23.86
CA LEU A 324 -4.09 -31.82 23.47
C LEU A 324 -2.62 -32.13 23.78
N ASP A 325 -1.78 -31.10 23.97
CA ASP A 325 -0.31 -31.16 24.04
C ASP A 325 0.29 -31.79 22.76
N GLN A 326 -0.09 -31.22 21.62
CA GLN A 326 0.22 -31.71 20.27
C GLN A 326 0.58 -30.56 19.33
N ILE A 327 1.45 -30.86 18.36
CA ILE A 327 1.93 -29.90 17.36
C ILE A 327 1.39 -30.29 15.98
N LEU A 328 0.90 -29.29 15.25
CA LEU A 328 0.50 -29.36 13.84
C LEU A 328 1.63 -28.82 12.96
N LEU A 329 1.93 -29.53 11.88
CA LEU A 329 3.00 -29.19 10.94
C LEU A 329 2.46 -29.16 9.51
N SER A 330 2.66 -28.07 8.79
CA SER A 330 2.40 -27.99 7.35
C SER A 330 3.64 -28.41 6.56
N VAL A 331 3.54 -29.51 5.80
CA VAL A 331 4.66 -30.16 5.11
C VAL A 331 4.49 -30.01 3.60
N ARG A 332 5.17 -29.03 3.01
CA ARG A 332 4.84 -28.53 1.67
C ARG A 332 5.12 -29.53 0.55
N GLU A 333 6.31 -30.12 0.55
CA GLU A 333 6.76 -31.02 -0.53
C GLU A 333 6.10 -32.40 -0.46
N PHE A 334 5.56 -32.79 0.70
CA PHE A 334 4.66 -33.94 0.83
C PHE A 334 3.22 -33.61 0.41
N SER A 335 2.84 -32.32 0.41
CA SER A 335 1.44 -31.87 0.33
C SER A 335 0.57 -32.55 1.39
N GLU A 336 1.05 -32.55 2.62
CA GLU A 336 0.37 -33.07 3.80
C GLU A 336 0.48 -32.08 4.97
N VAL A 337 -0.49 -32.15 5.89
CA VAL A 337 -0.31 -31.69 7.27
C VAL A 337 -0.13 -32.90 8.18
N TRP A 338 0.76 -32.83 9.16
CA TRP A 338 1.06 -33.89 10.12
C TRP A 338 0.78 -33.41 11.55
N ILE A 339 0.46 -34.33 12.48
CA ILE A 339 0.32 -34.04 13.91
C ILE A 339 1.20 -34.99 14.73
N ILE A 340 1.92 -34.45 15.71
CA ILE A 340 2.85 -35.18 16.61
C ILE A 340 2.56 -34.89 18.09
N ASP A 341 3.02 -35.78 18.98
CA ASP A 341 2.80 -35.72 20.43
C ASP A 341 3.92 -34.92 21.14
N HIS A 342 3.58 -33.74 21.66
CA HIS A 342 4.53 -32.85 22.34
C HIS A 342 4.69 -33.17 23.83
N SER A 343 3.74 -33.91 24.44
CA SER A 343 3.83 -34.36 25.83
C SER A 343 4.93 -35.41 26.10
N THR A 344 5.69 -35.76 25.06
CA THR A 344 6.86 -36.65 25.10
C THR A 344 8.07 -35.94 25.72
N THR A 345 8.95 -36.68 26.39
CA THR A 345 10.34 -36.20 26.55
C THR A 345 11.10 -36.35 25.24
N THR A 346 12.20 -35.62 25.00
CA THR A 346 13.06 -35.77 23.80
C THR A 346 13.45 -37.23 23.49
N ALA A 347 13.63 -38.06 24.53
CA ALA A 347 13.98 -39.48 24.39
C ALA A 347 12.80 -40.38 24.01
N GLU A 348 11.56 -39.92 24.22
CA GLU A 348 10.33 -40.55 23.71
C GLU A 348 9.94 -39.98 22.35
N ALA A 349 10.21 -38.69 22.10
CA ALA A 349 10.04 -38.04 20.81
C ALA A 349 10.89 -38.75 19.73
N ALA A 350 12.17 -39.02 20.01
CA ALA A 350 13.06 -39.81 19.14
C ALA A 350 12.74 -41.33 19.10
N GLY A 351 11.49 -41.74 19.35
CA GLY A 351 11.09 -43.14 19.42
C GLY A 351 9.60 -43.40 19.21
N HIS A 352 9.23 -44.68 19.25
CA HIS A 352 7.90 -45.20 18.89
C HIS A 352 6.98 -45.47 20.10
N THR A 353 7.37 -45.01 21.29
CA THR A 353 6.62 -45.24 22.54
C THR A 353 6.86 -44.11 23.55
N GLY A 354 5.79 -43.63 24.18
CA GLY A 354 5.83 -42.52 25.15
C GLY A 354 4.77 -41.47 24.86
N GLY A 355 4.72 -40.42 25.68
CA GLY A 355 3.70 -39.36 25.58
C GLY A 355 2.26 -39.81 25.88
N ASN A 356 1.32 -38.86 25.83
CA ASN A 356 -0.11 -39.06 26.09
C ASN A 356 -0.75 -40.09 25.14
N SER A 357 -0.31 -40.11 23.88
CA SER A 357 -0.78 -41.04 22.85
C SER A 357 -0.13 -42.43 22.94
N GLY A 358 0.92 -42.58 23.76
CA GLY A 358 1.70 -43.82 23.90
C GLY A 358 2.57 -44.18 22.69
N LYS A 359 2.71 -43.29 21.69
CA LYS A 359 3.41 -43.51 20.42
C LYS A 359 4.81 -42.87 20.32
N GLY A 360 5.25 -42.10 21.32
CA GLY A 360 6.44 -41.27 21.17
C GLY A 360 6.23 -40.22 20.08
N GLY A 361 7.25 -39.94 19.27
CA GLY A 361 7.18 -38.96 18.17
C GLY A 361 6.60 -39.49 16.85
N ASP A 362 6.18 -40.75 16.76
CA ASP A 362 5.55 -41.30 15.55
C ASP A 362 4.27 -40.51 15.18
N LEU A 363 4.03 -40.31 13.89
CA LEU A 363 2.94 -39.43 13.43
C LEU A 363 1.58 -39.90 13.97
N LEU A 364 0.91 -39.02 14.73
CA LEU A 364 -0.41 -39.27 15.27
C LEU A 364 -1.46 -39.31 14.15
N TYR A 365 -1.28 -38.40 13.19
CA TYR A 365 -2.16 -38.13 12.04
C TYR A 365 -1.34 -37.55 10.88
N ARG A 366 -1.82 -37.79 9.65
CA ARG A 366 -1.34 -37.12 8.44
C ARG A 366 -2.44 -37.06 7.38
N TRP A 367 -2.65 -35.91 6.75
CA TRP A 367 -3.72 -35.73 5.77
C TRP A 367 -3.31 -34.77 4.65
N GLY A 368 -3.81 -35.04 3.44
CA GLY A 368 -3.59 -34.20 2.25
C GLY A 368 -3.19 -34.99 1.01
N ASN A 369 -2.28 -35.95 1.14
CA ASN A 369 -1.73 -36.71 0.01
C ASN A 369 -1.42 -38.18 0.39
N PRO A 370 -2.43 -39.08 0.46
CA PRO A 370 -2.25 -40.45 0.94
C PRO A 370 -1.37 -41.35 0.04
N ARG A 371 -0.83 -40.83 -1.06
CA ARG A 371 0.15 -41.52 -1.93
C ARG A 371 1.50 -41.68 -1.23
N THR A 372 1.87 -40.73 -0.37
CA THR A 372 3.14 -40.68 0.39
C THR A 372 3.36 -41.99 1.14
N TYR A 373 2.35 -42.43 1.89
CA TYR A 373 2.32 -43.70 2.62
C TYR A 373 1.52 -44.83 1.91
N ARG A 374 1.45 -44.81 0.58
CA ARG A 374 0.84 -45.86 -0.28
C ARG A 374 -0.66 -46.16 -0.03
N ALA A 375 -1.38 -45.32 0.70
CA ALA A 375 -2.78 -45.53 1.08
C ALA A 375 -3.80 -44.97 0.07
N GLY A 376 -3.36 -44.28 -0.98
CA GLY A 376 -4.23 -43.72 -2.02
C GLY A 376 -3.52 -43.42 -3.34
N THR A 377 -4.27 -42.81 -4.27
CA THR A 377 -3.90 -42.52 -5.65
C THR A 377 -3.87 -41.01 -5.92
N ALA A 378 -3.57 -40.60 -7.17
CA ALA A 378 -3.64 -39.20 -7.60
C ALA A 378 -5.04 -38.56 -7.48
N ALA A 379 -6.11 -39.36 -7.44
CA ALA A 379 -7.48 -38.87 -7.24
C ALA A 379 -7.85 -38.63 -5.76
N ASP A 380 -7.04 -39.16 -4.83
CA ASP A 380 -7.28 -39.10 -3.39
C ASP A 380 -6.56 -37.92 -2.73
N GLN A 381 -5.62 -37.29 -3.44
CA GLN A 381 -4.90 -36.09 -3.01
C GLN A 381 -5.84 -34.86 -2.96
N LYS A 382 -5.73 -34.09 -1.87
CA LYS A 382 -6.55 -32.90 -1.54
C LYS A 382 -5.71 -31.62 -1.48
N LEU A 383 -4.49 -31.73 -0.98
CA LEU A 383 -3.57 -30.61 -0.80
C LEU A 383 -2.50 -30.60 -1.90
N PHE A 384 -2.04 -29.40 -2.23
CA PHE A 384 -1.08 -29.15 -3.31
C PHE A 384 -0.16 -28.00 -2.90
N TYR A 385 0.97 -28.35 -2.25
CA TYR A 385 2.01 -27.44 -1.77
C TYR A 385 1.51 -26.35 -0.81
N GLN A 386 0.62 -26.72 0.12
CA GLN A 386 -0.05 -25.81 1.07
C GLN A 386 0.90 -25.08 2.03
N HIS A 387 0.42 -24.02 2.67
CA HIS A 387 1.07 -23.27 3.75
C HIS A 387 0.14 -23.09 4.96
N ASN A 388 0.75 -22.76 6.11
CA ASN A 388 0.08 -22.18 7.28
C ASN A 388 -1.21 -22.93 7.68
N ALA A 389 -1.04 -24.16 8.16
CA ALA A 389 -2.12 -24.94 8.75
C ALA A 389 -2.21 -24.65 10.26
N GLU A 390 -3.38 -24.20 10.71
CA GLU A 390 -3.67 -23.79 12.08
C GLU A 390 -4.96 -24.50 12.57
N TRP A 391 -5.02 -24.82 13.86
CA TRP A 391 -6.24 -25.21 14.54
C TRP A 391 -7.16 -24.00 14.74
N THR A 392 -8.47 -24.20 14.62
CA THR A 392 -9.47 -23.21 15.05
C THR A 392 -9.99 -23.54 16.45
N ASP A 393 -10.65 -22.58 17.12
CA ASP A 393 -11.38 -22.77 18.37
C ASP A 393 -12.41 -23.92 18.33
N ALA A 394 -12.88 -24.31 17.13
CA ALA A 394 -13.81 -25.41 16.94
C ALA A 394 -13.14 -26.80 16.92
N GLY A 395 -11.80 -26.87 16.92
CA GLY A 395 -11.04 -28.12 16.75
C GLY A 395 -10.97 -28.63 15.31
N THR A 396 -11.38 -27.82 14.33
CA THR A 396 -11.04 -28.00 12.91
C THR A 396 -9.61 -27.53 12.64
N ILE A 397 -9.09 -27.86 11.47
CA ILE A 397 -7.84 -27.30 10.92
C ILE A 397 -8.19 -26.49 9.68
N LEU A 398 -7.68 -25.26 9.61
CA LEU A 398 -7.77 -24.33 8.49
C LEU A 398 -6.38 -24.17 7.85
N LEU A 399 -6.29 -24.03 6.53
CA LEU A 399 -5.02 -23.84 5.82
C LEU A 399 -5.16 -23.09 4.48
N PHE A 400 -4.02 -22.61 3.96
CA PHE A 400 -3.90 -22.07 2.60
C PHE A 400 -3.40 -23.15 1.63
N ASN A 401 -4.27 -23.69 0.78
CA ASN A 401 -3.95 -24.70 -0.23
C ASN A 401 -3.56 -24.04 -1.56
N ASN A 402 -2.26 -23.76 -1.72
CA ASN A 402 -1.70 -23.00 -2.85
C ASN A 402 -2.13 -23.51 -4.23
N GLY A 403 -2.27 -24.83 -4.40
CA GLY A 403 -2.84 -25.40 -5.64
C GLY A 403 -1.85 -25.59 -6.78
N TRP A 404 -0.55 -25.49 -6.53
CA TRP A 404 0.47 -25.66 -7.57
C TRP A 404 0.41 -27.08 -8.18
N ALA A 405 0.35 -27.17 -9.51
CA ALA A 405 0.23 -28.42 -10.27
C ALA A 405 -1.00 -29.28 -9.89
N ARG A 406 -2.06 -28.67 -9.34
CA ARG A 406 -3.36 -29.32 -9.08
C ARG A 406 -3.94 -29.88 -10.41
N PRO A 407 -4.52 -31.10 -10.43
CA PRO A 407 -5.00 -31.75 -11.67
C PRO A 407 -6.02 -30.94 -12.50
N ASP A 408 -6.85 -30.13 -11.84
CA ASP A 408 -7.89 -29.31 -12.47
C ASP A 408 -7.38 -27.94 -12.95
N GLY A 409 -6.07 -27.67 -12.81
CA GLY A 409 -5.44 -26.38 -13.07
C GLY A 409 -4.96 -25.67 -11.80
N ASN A 410 -4.00 -24.78 -11.96
CA ASN A 410 -3.44 -23.95 -10.88
C ASN A 410 -4.50 -22.94 -10.37
N TYR A 411 -4.85 -23.02 -9.09
CA TYR A 411 -5.62 -22.02 -8.34
C TYR A 411 -5.53 -22.30 -6.84
N SER A 412 -5.57 -21.26 -6.00
CA SER A 412 -5.52 -21.42 -4.55
C SER A 412 -6.90 -21.64 -3.94
N SER A 413 -6.94 -22.28 -2.78
CA SER A 413 -8.12 -22.40 -1.93
C SER A 413 -7.77 -22.22 -0.45
N ALA A 414 -8.62 -21.54 0.32
CA ALA A 414 -8.56 -21.60 1.78
C ALA A 414 -9.47 -22.76 2.19
N ASP A 415 -8.90 -23.83 2.77
CA ASP A 415 -9.60 -25.09 3.00
C ASP A 415 -9.65 -25.43 4.50
N GLU A 416 -10.82 -25.82 5.00
CA GLU A 416 -11.04 -26.20 6.40
C GLU A 416 -11.56 -27.63 6.50
N PHE A 417 -11.01 -28.43 7.41
CA PHE A 417 -11.42 -29.82 7.61
C PHE A 417 -11.43 -30.21 9.10
N GLN A 418 -12.17 -31.25 9.45
CA GLN A 418 -12.20 -31.82 10.80
C GLN A 418 -11.37 -33.10 10.85
N PRO A 419 -10.23 -33.14 11.57
CA PRO A 419 -9.57 -34.39 11.91
C PRO A 419 -10.56 -35.37 12.58
N PRO A 420 -10.74 -36.61 12.09
CA PRO A 420 -11.75 -37.53 12.59
C PRO A 420 -11.20 -38.34 13.77
N VAL A 421 -11.64 -38.02 14.99
CA VAL A 421 -11.14 -38.60 16.24
C VAL A 421 -12.14 -39.61 16.82
N ASP A 422 -11.64 -40.73 17.38
CA ASP A 422 -12.48 -41.73 18.06
C ASP A 422 -12.82 -41.35 19.52
N GLY A 423 -13.69 -42.13 20.16
CA GLY A 423 -14.06 -41.95 21.57
C GLY A 423 -12.95 -42.25 22.58
N GLN A 424 -11.72 -42.46 22.13
CA GLN A 424 -10.51 -42.66 22.95
C GLN A 424 -9.45 -41.57 22.67
N GLY A 425 -9.69 -40.63 21.76
CA GLY A 425 -8.76 -39.55 21.39
C GLY A 425 -7.83 -39.87 20.22
N ASN A 426 -7.97 -41.03 19.56
CA ASN A 426 -7.11 -41.39 18.43
C ASN A 426 -7.67 -40.88 17.10
N TYR A 427 -6.78 -40.39 16.23
CA TYR A 427 -7.14 -40.08 14.84
C TYR A 427 -7.43 -41.35 14.04
N THR A 428 -8.49 -41.32 13.24
CA THR A 428 -9.09 -42.49 12.58
C THR A 428 -8.89 -42.52 11.06
N ARG A 429 -8.98 -43.73 10.49
CA ARG A 429 -8.75 -43.99 9.06
C ARG A 429 -10.02 -44.36 8.31
N GLU A 430 -10.26 -43.69 7.18
CA GLU A 430 -11.28 -44.04 6.19
C GLU A 430 -10.72 -45.12 5.25
N GLY A 431 -10.65 -46.35 5.76
CA GLY A 431 -10.01 -47.47 5.07
C GLY A 431 -8.50 -47.51 5.31
N ALA A 432 -7.71 -47.25 4.27
CA ALA A 432 -6.24 -47.25 4.37
C ALA A 432 -5.67 -45.88 4.80
N ALA A 433 -6.29 -44.79 4.33
CA ALA A 433 -5.86 -43.41 4.57
C ALA A 433 -6.56 -42.81 5.80
N PHE A 434 -5.96 -41.78 6.39
CA PHE A 434 -6.67 -40.92 7.35
C PHE A 434 -7.77 -40.12 6.64
N GLY A 435 -8.94 -40.01 7.28
CA GLY A 435 -9.98 -39.06 6.87
C GLY A 435 -9.63 -37.62 7.30
N PRO A 436 -10.49 -36.62 7.01
CA PRO A 436 -11.80 -36.78 6.40
C PRO A 436 -11.73 -36.86 4.87
N SER A 437 -12.70 -37.53 4.25
CA SER A 437 -12.86 -37.53 2.78
C SER A 437 -13.53 -36.26 2.22
N GLN A 438 -14.07 -35.38 3.07
CA GLN A 438 -14.73 -34.11 2.73
C GLN A 438 -14.18 -32.95 3.58
N LEU A 439 -14.24 -31.73 3.04
CA LEU A 439 -13.96 -30.50 3.78
C LEU A 439 -15.19 -30.08 4.61
N VAL A 440 -14.96 -29.32 5.68
CA VAL A 440 -16.00 -28.62 6.44
C VAL A 440 -16.38 -27.33 5.72
N TRP A 441 -15.38 -26.60 5.21
CA TRP A 441 -15.54 -25.34 4.47
C TRP A 441 -14.42 -25.19 3.44
N THR A 442 -14.66 -24.39 2.41
CA THR A 442 -13.65 -24.04 1.39
C THR A 442 -14.01 -22.71 0.73
N TYR A 443 -13.03 -21.80 0.62
CA TYR A 443 -13.10 -20.63 -0.24
C TYR A 443 -12.15 -20.76 -1.42
N ARG A 444 -12.64 -20.32 -2.59
CA ARG A 444 -11.89 -20.16 -3.84
C ARG A 444 -12.59 -19.08 -4.65
N SER A 445 -11.85 -18.33 -5.47
CA SER A 445 -12.47 -17.38 -6.39
C SER A 445 -13.40 -18.11 -7.40
N PRO A 446 -14.55 -17.51 -7.78
CA PRO A 446 -15.36 -17.98 -8.90
C PRO A 446 -14.59 -18.05 -10.23
N THR A 447 -13.58 -17.20 -10.40
CA THR A 447 -12.62 -17.23 -11.51
C THR A 447 -11.27 -17.74 -10.99
N PRO A 448 -10.79 -18.93 -11.40
CA PRO A 448 -9.57 -19.52 -10.84
C PRO A 448 -8.27 -18.69 -11.04
N SER A 449 -8.26 -17.73 -11.96
CA SER A 449 -7.15 -16.79 -12.18
C SER A 449 -7.04 -15.69 -11.14
N ASP A 450 -8.13 -15.37 -10.43
CA ASP A 450 -8.27 -14.14 -9.64
C ASP A 450 -7.94 -14.39 -8.16
N PHE A 451 -7.40 -15.58 -7.83
CA PHE A 451 -6.89 -15.97 -6.52
C PHE A 451 -5.88 -17.13 -6.67
N PHE A 452 -4.59 -16.81 -6.75
CA PHE A 452 -3.55 -17.83 -6.93
C PHE A 452 -2.17 -17.36 -6.41
N ALA A 453 -1.80 -17.85 -5.22
CA ALA A 453 -0.42 -17.76 -4.73
C ALA A 453 0.30 -19.11 -4.90
N PRO A 454 1.32 -19.21 -5.77
CA PRO A 454 2.06 -20.45 -6.01
C PRO A 454 2.94 -20.91 -4.83
N ILE A 455 3.28 -19.99 -3.92
CA ILE A 455 4.09 -20.18 -2.70
C ILE A 455 3.60 -19.22 -1.60
N ILE A 456 4.16 -19.34 -0.39
CA ILE A 456 3.84 -18.53 0.81
C ILE A 456 2.31 -18.49 1.06
N SER A 457 1.78 -17.43 1.67
CA SER A 457 0.35 -17.23 1.99
C SER A 457 -0.12 -17.88 3.30
N GLY A 458 -1.26 -17.43 3.80
CA GLY A 458 -1.82 -17.86 5.08
C GLY A 458 -3.30 -17.55 5.28
N THR A 459 -3.87 -18.08 6.34
CA THR A 459 -5.32 -18.06 6.64
C THR A 459 -5.60 -18.07 8.13
N GLN A 460 -6.44 -17.16 8.63
CA GLN A 460 -6.82 -17.09 10.04
C GLN A 460 -8.36 -17.04 10.18
N ARG A 461 -8.94 -17.85 11.07
CA ARG A 461 -10.37 -17.77 11.44
C ARG A 461 -10.57 -16.62 12.44
N LEU A 462 -11.51 -15.72 12.16
CA LEU A 462 -11.77 -14.52 12.96
C LEU A 462 -12.97 -14.73 13.91
N PRO A 463 -13.07 -13.98 15.03
CA PRO A 463 -14.12 -14.17 16.04
C PRO A 463 -15.57 -13.97 15.56
N ASN A 464 -15.80 -13.23 14.47
CA ASN A 464 -17.13 -13.12 13.84
C ASN A 464 -17.49 -14.32 12.94
N GLY A 465 -16.58 -15.30 12.78
CA GLY A 465 -16.71 -16.46 11.91
C GLY A 465 -16.17 -16.24 10.49
N ASN A 466 -15.79 -15.02 10.11
CA ASN A 466 -15.14 -14.76 8.83
C ASN A 466 -13.70 -15.32 8.84
N THR A 467 -13.06 -15.33 7.67
CA THR A 467 -11.69 -15.83 7.51
C THR A 467 -10.84 -14.76 6.84
N LEU A 468 -9.75 -14.35 7.50
CA LEU A 468 -8.70 -13.55 6.90
C LEU A 468 -7.85 -14.46 5.99
N VAL A 469 -7.50 -13.98 4.82
CA VAL A 469 -6.68 -14.68 3.83
C VAL A 469 -5.59 -13.73 3.35
N THR A 470 -4.33 -14.16 3.43
CA THR A 470 -3.19 -13.45 2.84
C THR A 470 -2.80 -14.15 1.55
N GLU A 471 -3.01 -13.54 0.38
CA GLU A 471 -2.40 -14.00 -0.87
C GLU A 471 -0.99 -13.41 -0.98
N GLY A 472 -0.02 -14.17 -0.46
CA GLY A 472 1.27 -13.60 -0.09
C GLY A 472 2.10 -13.08 -1.27
N THR A 473 2.03 -13.72 -2.44
CA THR A 473 2.86 -13.37 -3.61
C THR A 473 2.52 -12.04 -4.27
N SER A 474 1.32 -11.51 -4.04
CA SER A 474 0.85 -10.19 -4.50
C SER A 474 0.81 -9.13 -3.38
N GLY A 475 1.16 -9.52 -2.15
CA GLY A 475 1.05 -8.66 -0.97
C GLY A 475 -0.42 -8.36 -0.56
N THR A 476 -1.37 -9.15 -1.05
CA THR A 476 -2.82 -8.93 -0.85
C THR A 476 -3.30 -9.60 0.43
N ILE A 477 -4.15 -8.90 1.19
CA ILE A 477 -4.81 -9.40 2.39
C ILE A 477 -6.31 -9.11 2.26
N PHE A 478 -7.17 -10.10 2.41
CA PHE A 478 -8.62 -9.93 2.29
C PHE A 478 -9.39 -10.77 3.32
N GLU A 479 -10.63 -10.38 3.60
CA GLU A 479 -11.52 -11.07 4.55
C GLU A 479 -12.74 -11.63 3.81
N VAL A 480 -13.06 -12.91 4.03
CA VAL A 480 -14.25 -13.57 3.48
C VAL A 480 -15.20 -14.06 4.56
N THR A 481 -16.50 -13.89 4.33
CA THR A 481 -17.54 -14.49 5.18
C THR A 481 -17.59 -16.02 5.02
N PRO A 482 -18.24 -16.76 5.93
CA PRO A 482 -18.53 -18.19 5.73
C PRO A 482 -19.26 -18.52 4.41
N ALA A 483 -19.95 -17.55 3.80
CA ALA A 483 -20.62 -17.71 2.50
C ALA A 483 -19.69 -17.49 1.29
N GLY A 484 -18.45 -17.06 1.50
CA GLY A 484 -17.49 -16.72 0.44
C GLY A 484 -17.67 -15.32 -0.17
N GLU A 485 -18.40 -14.43 0.51
CA GLU A 485 -18.44 -13.00 0.16
C GLU A 485 -17.18 -12.31 0.70
N VAL A 486 -16.40 -11.66 -0.16
CA VAL A 486 -15.30 -10.76 0.26
C VAL A 486 -15.92 -9.51 0.89
N VAL A 487 -15.46 -9.13 2.09
CA VAL A 487 -16.00 -8.00 2.88
C VAL A 487 -14.93 -7.01 3.33
N TRP A 488 -13.66 -7.30 3.06
CA TRP A 488 -12.52 -6.40 3.26
C TRP A 488 -11.40 -6.81 2.29
N TYR A 489 -10.70 -5.86 1.67
CA TYR A 489 -9.63 -6.14 0.70
C TYR A 489 -8.57 -5.04 0.71
N TYR A 490 -7.31 -5.45 0.93
CA TYR A 490 -6.15 -4.58 1.11
C TYR A 490 -4.94 -5.10 0.32
N VAL A 491 -4.14 -4.20 -0.24
CA VAL A 491 -2.88 -4.54 -0.95
C VAL A 491 -1.72 -3.78 -0.32
N SER A 492 -0.72 -4.50 0.19
CA SER A 492 0.49 -3.90 0.78
C SER A 492 1.18 -2.92 -0.20
N PRO A 493 1.32 -1.63 0.14
CA PRO A 493 2.10 -0.68 -0.67
C PRO A 493 3.62 -0.82 -0.44
N ILE A 494 4.06 -1.61 0.55
CA ILE A 494 5.44 -1.59 1.04
C ILE A 494 6.34 -2.53 0.25
N THR A 495 7.42 -1.98 -0.33
CA THR A 495 8.52 -2.74 -0.96
C THR A 495 9.84 -2.53 -0.21
N GLY A 496 10.91 -3.19 -0.68
CA GLY A 496 12.27 -2.98 -0.17
C GLY A 496 12.89 -1.61 -0.52
N ALA A 497 12.23 -0.81 -1.35
CA ALA A 497 12.60 0.59 -1.62
C ALA A 497 11.88 1.58 -0.69
N GLY A 498 10.86 1.13 0.06
CA GLY A 498 9.91 1.97 0.77
C GLY A 498 8.47 1.74 0.27
N PRO A 499 7.52 2.59 0.68
CA PRO A 499 6.16 2.55 0.16
C PRO A 499 6.07 2.94 -1.31
N LEU A 500 4.95 2.56 -1.93
CA LEU A 500 4.57 2.90 -3.29
C LEU A 500 3.44 3.93 -3.31
N THR A 501 3.44 4.75 -4.35
CA THR A 501 2.39 5.73 -4.68
C THR A 501 1.15 5.04 -5.26
N GLN A 502 -0.05 5.59 -5.06
CA GLN A 502 -1.24 5.12 -5.79
C GLN A 502 -1.05 5.18 -7.32
N GLY A 503 -1.73 4.27 -8.03
CA GLY A 503 -1.60 4.09 -9.48
C GLY A 503 -0.28 3.44 -9.92
N ALA A 504 0.75 3.37 -9.07
CA ALA A 504 2.05 2.81 -9.43
C ALA A 504 1.97 1.28 -9.60
N PRO A 505 2.51 0.72 -10.71
CA PRO A 505 2.52 -0.72 -10.91
C PRO A 505 3.51 -1.37 -9.93
N VAL A 506 3.04 -2.29 -9.09
CA VAL A 506 3.88 -3.01 -8.14
C VAL A 506 5.01 -3.75 -8.88
N PRO A 507 6.30 -3.49 -8.57
CA PRO A 507 7.40 -4.13 -9.27
C PRO A 507 7.41 -5.65 -9.04
N SER A 508 7.59 -6.43 -10.10
CA SER A 508 7.70 -7.90 -10.01
C SER A 508 9.13 -8.37 -9.80
N SER A 509 9.27 -9.56 -9.20
CA SER A 509 10.52 -10.28 -8.98
C SER A 509 10.45 -11.66 -9.63
N ALA A 510 11.26 -11.88 -10.67
CA ALA A 510 11.29 -13.15 -11.38
C ALA A 510 11.98 -14.25 -10.53
N ILE A 511 11.20 -15.14 -9.92
CA ILE A 511 11.71 -16.35 -9.26
C ILE A 511 11.74 -17.50 -10.29
N PRO A 512 12.87 -18.21 -10.49
CA PRO A 512 12.97 -19.28 -11.48
C PRO A 512 11.92 -20.39 -11.28
N GLY A 513 11.06 -20.57 -12.28
CA GLY A 513 10.00 -21.59 -12.27
C GLY A 513 8.67 -21.16 -11.65
N ILE A 514 8.58 -19.96 -11.07
CA ILE A 514 7.37 -19.43 -10.44
C ILE A 514 6.89 -18.19 -11.22
N PRO A 515 5.63 -18.16 -11.69
CA PRO A 515 5.04 -16.95 -12.29
C PRO A 515 4.78 -15.87 -11.23
N GLU A 516 4.95 -14.62 -11.63
CA GLU A 516 4.35 -13.42 -11.03
C GLU A 516 4.36 -13.38 -9.49
N VAL A 517 5.56 -13.16 -8.94
CA VAL A 517 5.78 -12.75 -7.54
C VAL A 517 6.13 -11.26 -7.52
N TYR A 518 5.55 -10.50 -6.59
CA TYR A 518 5.68 -9.04 -6.50
C TYR A 518 6.59 -8.61 -5.33
N GLN A 519 7.18 -7.42 -5.41
CA GLN A 519 8.15 -6.91 -4.42
C GLN A 519 7.51 -6.46 -3.10
N ASN A 520 6.18 -6.36 -3.05
CA ASN A 520 5.39 -6.08 -1.85
C ASN A 520 4.97 -7.34 -1.07
N LEU A 521 5.48 -8.51 -1.45
CA LEU A 521 5.06 -9.81 -0.91
C LEU A 521 5.08 -9.87 0.63
N VAL A 522 4.07 -10.53 1.18
CA VAL A 522 3.85 -10.71 2.62
C VAL A 522 3.73 -12.21 2.87
N PHE A 523 4.47 -12.77 3.84
CA PHE A 523 4.41 -14.22 4.08
C PHE A 523 3.01 -14.70 4.53
N ARG A 524 2.51 -14.09 5.61
CA ARG A 524 1.13 -14.16 6.11
C ARG A 524 0.84 -12.91 6.97
N SER A 525 -0.40 -12.74 7.40
CA SER A 525 -0.81 -11.69 8.34
C SER A 525 -1.82 -12.20 9.37
N TYR A 526 -1.89 -11.56 10.53
CA TYR A 526 -2.86 -11.87 11.59
C TYR A 526 -3.69 -10.64 11.93
N ARG A 527 -5.01 -10.78 12.15
CA ARG A 527 -5.89 -9.74 12.69
C ARG A 527 -6.21 -10.04 14.16
N TYR A 528 -5.89 -9.08 15.03
CA TYR A 528 -6.13 -9.15 16.46
C TYR A 528 -7.38 -8.35 16.83
N ALA A 529 -8.20 -8.89 17.73
CA ALA A 529 -9.38 -8.19 18.24
C ALA A 529 -8.98 -6.96 19.09
N PRO A 530 -9.80 -5.88 19.14
CA PRO A 530 -9.49 -4.68 19.93
C PRO A 530 -9.32 -4.91 21.45
N ASP A 531 -9.83 -6.03 21.97
CA ASP A 531 -9.68 -6.47 23.36
C ASP A 531 -8.56 -7.52 23.57
N TYR A 532 -7.76 -7.82 22.54
CA TYR A 532 -6.60 -8.71 22.64
C TYR A 532 -5.60 -8.19 23.70
N PRO A 533 -5.13 -9.02 24.67
CA PRO A 533 -4.34 -8.56 25.81
C PRO A 533 -3.12 -7.69 25.46
N GLY A 534 -2.41 -7.98 24.37
CA GLY A 534 -1.23 -7.22 23.96
C GLY A 534 -1.50 -5.78 23.53
N LEU A 535 -2.76 -5.46 23.17
CA LEU A 535 -3.24 -4.14 22.77
C LEU A 535 -3.85 -3.35 23.94
N VAL A 536 -4.21 -4.01 25.05
CA VAL A 536 -4.92 -3.36 26.17
C VAL A 536 -4.04 -2.30 26.85
N GLY A 537 -4.47 -1.04 26.78
CA GLY A 537 -3.74 0.10 27.34
C GLY A 537 -2.53 0.54 26.52
N ARG A 538 -2.43 0.10 25.26
CA ARG A 538 -1.50 0.65 24.27
C ARG A 538 -2.06 1.93 23.66
N ASP A 539 -1.16 2.75 23.12
CA ASP A 539 -1.56 3.78 22.16
C ASP A 539 -1.84 3.07 20.83
N LEU A 540 -3.06 3.24 20.32
CA LEU A 540 -3.57 2.68 19.08
C LEU A 540 -4.16 3.79 18.20
N THR A 541 -3.77 5.04 18.46
CA THR A 541 -4.11 6.17 17.61
C THR A 541 -3.51 5.91 16.22
N PRO A 542 -4.30 5.99 15.15
CA PRO A 542 -3.77 5.95 13.80
C PRO A 542 -2.77 7.09 13.54
N ALA A 543 -1.94 6.92 12.52
CA ALA A 543 -0.91 7.87 12.12
C ALA A 543 -0.80 7.93 10.57
N GLY A 544 -1.94 7.99 9.89
CA GLY A 544 -2.05 8.00 8.44
C GLY A 544 -1.91 6.63 7.75
N PHE A 545 -1.93 6.66 6.42
CA PHE A 545 -1.83 5.49 5.54
C PHE A 545 -0.37 5.07 5.28
N LEU A 546 -0.16 3.99 4.49
CA LEU A 546 1.19 3.55 4.12
C LEU A 546 1.57 3.93 2.69
N GLU A 547 0.60 3.94 1.79
CA GLU A 547 0.70 4.47 0.42
C GLU A 547 1.05 5.98 0.39
N PHE A 548 1.63 6.42 -0.72
CA PHE A 548 1.72 7.85 -1.02
C PHE A 548 0.60 8.27 -1.98
N GLU A 549 -0.11 9.35 -1.63
CA GLU A 549 -0.86 10.17 -2.59
C GLU A 549 0.06 11.31 -3.06
N PRO A 550 0.14 11.66 -4.36
CA PRO A 550 0.90 12.83 -4.80
C PRO A 550 0.16 14.13 -4.41
N PRO A 551 0.81 15.09 -3.73
CA PRO A 551 0.12 16.24 -3.14
C PRO A 551 -0.21 17.39 -4.12
N HIS A 552 0.50 17.55 -5.25
CA HIS A 552 0.06 18.40 -6.36
C HIS A 552 -0.59 17.58 -7.48
N PRO A 553 -1.92 17.68 -7.65
CA PRO A 553 -2.65 17.10 -8.77
C PRO A 553 -2.28 17.69 -10.13
N VAL A 554 -2.66 17.00 -11.21
CA VAL A 554 -2.48 17.50 -12.59
C VAL A 554 -3.78 17.52 -13.37
N GLY A 555 -3.77 18.24 -14.47
CA GLY A 555 -4.86 18.29 -15.44
C GLY A 555 -4.38 18.61 -16.85
N VAL A 556 -5.31 18.62 -17.79
CA VAL A 556 -5.06 19.01 -19.19
C VAL A 556 -6.20 19.86 -19.73
N PHE A 557 -5.87 20.79 -20.61
CA PHE A 557 -6.81 21.71 -21.26
C PHE A 557 -6.86 21.49 -22.78
N ASP A 558 -8.07 21.39 -23.33
CA ASP A 558 -8.32 21.31 -24.77
C ASP A 558 -8.70 22.69 -25.34
N PRO A 559 -7.77 23.43 -26.00
CA PRO A 559 -8.10 24.71 -26.62
C PRO A 559 -9.06 24.59 -27.83
N ALA A 560 -9.25 23.39 -28.39
CA ALA A 560 -10.16 23.20 -29.53
C ALA A 560 -11.63 23.06 -29.09
N THR A 561 -11.89 22.51 -27.90
CA THR A 561 -13.24 22.35 -27.34
C THR A 561 -13.53 23.22 -26.11
N ALA A 562 -12.52 23.90 -25.57
CA ALA A 562 -12.55 24.78 -24.40
C ALA A 562 -12.86 24.08 -23.05
N HIS A 563 -12.53 22.80 -22.90
CA HIS A 563 -12.69 22.05 -21.65
C HIS A 563 -11.36 21.87 -20.91
N PHE A 564 -11.44 21.91 -19.59
CA PHE A 564 -10.41 21.40 -18.69
C PHE A 564 -10.78 19.98 -18.29
N TYR A 565 -9.76 19.14 -18.06
CA TYR A 565 -9.88 17.81 -17.48
C TYR A 565 -8.91 17.79 -16.31
N LEU A 566 -9.44 17.85 -15.09
CA LEU A 566 -8.69 17.92 -13.85
C LEU A 566 -8.68 16.52 -13.20
N SER A 567 -7.72 16.20 -12.33
CA SER A 567 -7.72 14.92 -11.62
C SER A 567 -6.83 14.90 -10.37
N ASN A 568 -7.46 14.65 -9.23
CA ASN A 568 -6.80 14.29 -7.96
C ASN A 568 -6.40 12.81 -7.90
N ASN A 569 -6.54 12.08 -9.01
CA ASN A 569 -6.13 10.68 -9.16
C ASN A 569 -5.19 10.58 -10.38
N HIS A 570 -3.97 10.11 -10.18
CA HIS A 570 -2.90 10.08 -11.19
C HIS A 570 -3.02 8.88 -12.17
N GLY A 571 -4.27 8.48 -12.45
CA GLY A 571 -4.63 7.28 -13.20
C GLY A 571 -4.67 7.48 -14.72
N SER A 572 -4.53 6.37 -15.44
CA SER A 572 -4.48 6.34 -16.92
C SER A 572 -5.81 6.58 -17.64
N GLN A 573 -6.87 6.93 -16.91
CA GLN A 573 -8.16 7.37 -17.47
C GLN A 573 -8.35 8.84 -17.08
N PRO A 574 -8.83 9.72 -18.00
CA PRO A 574 -9.29 11.04 -17.59
C PRO A 574 -10.40 10.90 -16.55
N GLY A 575 -10.41 11.80 -15.57
CA GLY A 575 -11.44 11.88 -14.54
C GLY A 575 -12.82 12.23 -15.11
N GLY A 576 -13.77 12.54 -14.21
CA GLY A 576 -15.08 13.05 -14.62
C GLY A 576 -14.94 14.23 -15.59
N ILE A 577 -15.74 14.27 -16.65
CA ILE A 577 -15.70 15.39 -17.61
C ILE A 577 -16.37 16.60 -16.98
N ASP A 578 -15.57 17.37 -16.26
CA ASP A 578 -15.98 18.59 -15.60
C ASP A 578 -16.11 19.72 -16.63
N ASN A 579 -17.36 20.00 -16.97
CA ASN A 579 -17.75 20.78 -18.14
C ASN A 579 -17.69 22.29 -17.87
N PHE A 580 -16.49 22.79 -17.54
CA PHE A 580 -16.25 24.21 -17.20
C PHE A 580 -15.91 25.04 -18.45
N GLY A 581 -16.70 24.86 -19.51
CA GLY A 581 -16.44 25.47 -20.80
C GLY A 581 -16.77 26.96 -20.86
N PHE A 582 -15.80 27.79 -21.24
CA PHE A 582 -16.01 29.22 -21.58
C PHE A 582 -16.90 29.44 -22.83
N ASN A 583 -17.46 28.37 -23.43
CA ASN A 583 -18.45 28.39 -24.51
C ASN A 583 -18.03 29.17 -25.79
N VAL A 584 -16.73 29.28 -26.04
CA VAL A 584 -16.12 29.90 -27.23
C VAL A 584 -14.99 29.03 -27.78
N ASN A 585 -14.56 29.26 -29.02
CA ASN A 585 -13.37 28.62 -29.56
C ASN A 585 -12.10 29.29 -28.99
N LEU A 586 -11.33 28.56 -28.19
CA LEU A 586 -10.12 29.04 -27.49
C LEU A 586 -8.82 28.70 -28.24
N SER A 587 -8.88 28.43 -29.55
CA SER A 587 -7.69 28.08 -30.32
C SER A 587 -6.65 29.21 -30.28
N GLY A 588 -5.46 28.90 -29.77
CA GLY A 588 -4.36 29.85 -29.58
C GLY A 588 -4.41 30.68 -28.29
N TRP A 589 -5.32 30.37 -27.36
CA TRP A 589 -5.32 30.89 -25.98
C TRP A 589 -4.45 29.97 -25.09
N SER A 590 -4.07 30.46 -23.92
CA SER A 590 -3.36 29.69 -22.88
C SER A 590 -4.28 29.40 -21.70
N ALA A 591 -4.22 28.18 -21.17
CA ALA A 591 -4.72 27.86 -19.84
C ALA A 591 -3.88 28.56 -18.75
N LEU A 592 -4.51 28.76 -17.59
CA LEU A 592 -3.96 29.28 -16.34
C LEU A 592 -4.66 28.58 -15.19
N VAL A 593 -3.99 28.50 -14.04
CA VAL A 593 -4.49 27.94 -12.78
C VAL A 593 -3.81 28.70 -11.65
N GLY A 594 -4.52 28.94 -10.56
CA GLY A 594 -4.00 29.52 -9.32
C GLY A 594 -5.10 29.77 -8.28
N ASP A 595 -4.72 29.99 -7.03
CA ASP A 595 -5.60 30.42 -5.93
C ASP A 595 -5.89 31.94 -5.98
N TRP A 596 -6.92 32.33 -6.73
CA TRP A 596 -7.19 33.76 -7.01
C TRP A 596 -7.78 34.56 -5.83
N ASP A 597 -8.17 33.94 -4.72
CA ASP A 597 -8.75 34.62 -3.54
C ASP A 597 -8.24 34.18 -2.15
N GLY A 598 -7.28 33.26 -2.09
CA GLY A 598 -6.49 32.92 -0.90
C GLY A 598 -7.16 31.88 0.00
N ASP A 599 -7.78 30.85 -0.58
CA ASP A 599 -8.49 29.78 0.15
C ASP A 599 -7.78 28.41 0.15
N GLY A 600 -6.68 28.27 -0.59
CA GLY A 600 -5.90 27.04 -0.76
C GLY A 600 -6.42 26.11 -1.86
N ILE A 601 -7.32 26.56 -2.75
CA ILE A 601 -7.86 25.76 -3.86
C ILE A 601 -7.61 26.49 -5.20
N GLU A 602 -6.77 25.88 -6.03
CA GLU A 602 -6.35 26.49 -7.28
C GLU A 602 -7.38 26.26 -8.39
N THR A 603 -7.78 27.35 -9.04
CA THR A 603 -8.98 27.40 -9.89
C THR A 603 -8.69 27.89 -11.30
N ILE A 604 -9.46 27.42 -12.28
CA ILE A 604 -9.10 27.57 -13.70
C ILE A 604 -9.24 28.99 -14.25
N GLY A 605 -8.33 29.35 -15.17
CA GLY A 605 -8.36 30.59 -15.94
C GLY A 605 -7.85 30.42 -17.36
N VAL A 606 -8.08 31.43 -18.21
CA VAL A 606 -7.58 31.47 -19.60
C VAL A 606 -7.10 32.87 -20.01
N PHE A 607 -6.06 32.92 -20.83
CA PHE A 607 -5.50 34.15 -21.41
C PHE A 607 -5.74 34.24 -22.92
N ASN A 608 -6.25 35.39 -23.36
CA ASN A 608 -6.44 35.73 -24.77
C ASN A 608 -5.28 36.61 -25.30
N PRO A 609 -4.27 36.05 -25.99
CA PRO A 609 -3.12 36.83 -26.47
C PRO A 609 -3.46 37.81 -27.61
N TYR A 610 -4.62 37.67 -28.25
CA TYR A 610 -5.05 38.53 -29.35
C TYR A 610 -5.76 39.80 -28.88
N ALA A 611 -6.51 39.70 -27.78
CA ALA A 611 -7.28 40.78 -27.19
C ALA A 611 -6.68 41.34 -25.89
N THR A 612 -5.64 40.69 -25.35
CA THR A 612 -4.88 41.02 -24.12
C THR A 612 -5.71 41.01 -22.82
N TRP A 613 -6.73 40.14 -22.76
CA TRP A 613 -7.57 39.90 -21.58
C TRP A 613 -7.29 38.55 -20.92
N PHE A 614 -7.40 38.54 -19.61
CA PHE A 614 -7.41 37.39 -18.71
C PHE A 614 -8.84 37.13 -18.24
N TYR A 615 -9.18 35.86 -18.03
CA TYR A 615 -10.48 35.39 -17.55
C TYR A 615 -10.22 34.31 -16.51
N LEU A 616 -10.48 34.60 -15.23
CA LEU A 616 -10.19 33.71 -14.09
C LEU A 616 -11.51 33.32 -13.42
N LYS A 617 -11.71 32.07 -13.02
CA LYS A 617 -12.87 31.63 -12.23
C LYS A 617 -12.46 31.50 -10.77
N GLY A 618 -13.25 31.99 -9.82
CA GLY A 618 -13.04 31.76 -8.39
C GLY A 618 -13.57 30.41 -7.89
N SER A 619 -13.89 29.48 -8.80
CA SER A 619 -14.30 28.12 -8.46
C SER A 619 -14.23 27.19 -9.67
N ASN A 620 -13.83 25.94 -9.44
CA ASN A 620 -13.87 24.87 -10.44
C ASN A 620 -15.32 24.36 -10.57
N ASN A 621 -16.18 25.17 -11.21
CA ASN A 621 -17.61 24.87 -11.39
C ASN A 621 -18.16 25.28 -12.76
N GLY A 622 -19.41 24.88 -13.05
CA GLY A 622 -20.10 25.19 -14.30
C GLY A 622 -20.79 26.57 -14.36
N ASP A 623 -20.55 27.48 -13.41
CA ASP A 623 -21.22 28.79 -13.38
C ASP A 623 -20.47 29.86 -14.22
N PRO A 624 -21.11 30.42 -15.27
CA PRO A 624 -20.53 31.50 -16.07
C PRO A 624 -20.64 32.90 -15.45
N ALA A 625 -21.29 33.06 -14.28
CA ALA A 625 -21.31 34.31 -13.53
C ALA A 625 -20.05 34.52 -12.68
N ASP A 626 -19.40 33.42 -12.29
CA ASP A 626 -18.11 33.39 -11.61
C ASP A 626 -16.97 33.48 -12.65
N VAL A 627 -16.68 34.69 -13.14
CA VAL A 627 -15.50 34.99 -13.98
C VAL A 627 -15.00 36.43 -13.73
N LEU A 628 -13.79 36.57 -13.20
CA LEU A 628 -13.04 37.84 -13.17
C LEU A 628 -12.39 38.10 -14.54
N GLN A 629 -12.71 39.24 -15.16
CA GLN A 629 -12.10 39.68 -16.43
C GLN A 629 -11.31 40.98 -16.26
N PHE A 630 -10.01 40.96 -16.58
CA PHE A 630 -9.15 42.15 -16.61
C PHE A 630 -8.06 42.06 -17.70
N GLY A 631 -7.40 43.18 -18.00
CA GLY A 631 -6.32 43.26 -18.99
C GLY A 631 -5.05 43.87 -18.41
N PHE A 632 -3.91 43.25 -18.69
CA PHE A 632 -2.58 43.66 -18.20
C PHE A 632 -2.11 45.02 -18.78
N GLY A 633 -2.74 45.47 -19.86
CA GLY A 633 -2.37 46.69 -20.58
C GLY A 633 -1.31 46.48 -21.67
N GLY A 634 -1.34 47.35 -22.68
CA GLY A 634 -0.42 47.27 -23.82
C GLY A 634 -0.77 46.17 -24.84
N ASN A 635 0.24 45.77 -25.62
CA ASN A 635 0.12 44.72 -26.65
C ASN A 635 1.07 43.57 -26.30
N LEU A 636 0.48 42.44 -25.89
CA LEU A 636 1.15 41.25 -25.38
C LEU A 636 1.38 40.19 -26.48
N ALA A 637 1.25 40.55 -27.77
CA ALA A 637 1.34 39.58 -28.86
C ALA A 637 2.72 38.89 -28.91
N GLY A 638 2.74 37.59 -28.59
CA GLY A 638 3.97 36.79 -28.49
C GLY A 638 4.70 36.92 -27.15
N TRP A 639 4.00 37.37 -26.09
CA TRP A 639 4.40 37.26 -24.69
C TRP A 639 3.69 36.05 -24.09
N PHE A 640 4.23 35.50 -23.01
CA PHE A 640 3.64 34.38 -22.27
C PHE A 640 3.03 34.87 -20.95
N PRO A 641 1.87 34.36 -20.52
CA PRO A 641 1.35 34.59 -19.18
C PRO A 641 2.07 33.72 -18.14
N LEU A 642 1.94 34.09 -16.88
CA LEU A 642 2.46 33.41 -15.68
C LEU A 642 1.48 33.57 -14.52
N VAL A 643 1.61 32.71 -13.52
CA VAL A 643 0.85 32.68 -12.27
C VAL A 643 1.83 32.38 -11.12
N GLY A 644 1.49 32.84 -9.91
CA GLY A 644 2.28 32.73 -8.69
C GLY A 644 1.91 33.80 -7.64
N ASP A 645 2.21 33.54 -6.37
CA ASP A 645 2.23 34.54 -5.29
C ASP A 645 3.59 35.26 -5.24
N TRP A 646 3.67 36.47 -5.82
CA TRP A 646 4.93 37.20 -5.95
C TRP A 646 5.39 37.96 -4.69
N ASP A 647 4.58 38.04 -3.63
CA ASP A 647 4.92 38.77 -2.40
C ASP A 647 4.58 38.10 -1.06
N GLY A 648 4.09 36.86 -1.07
CA GLY A 648 3.91 36.01 0.11
C GLY A 648 2.69 36.38 0.94
N ASP A 649 1.58 36.73 0.28
CA ASP A 649 0.29 37.04 0.93
C ASP A 649 -0.76 35.91 0.84
N GLY A 650 -0.46 34.86 0.09
CA GLY A 650 -1.27 33.67 -0.13
C GLY A 650 -2.20 33.73 -1.34
N VAL A 651 -2.06 34.71 -2.24
CA VAL A 651 -2.97 34.91 -3.39
C VAL A 651 -2.24 34.89 -4.74
N ASP A 652 -2.63 33.96 -5.59
CA ASP A 652 -2.11 33.84 -6.95
C ASP A 652 -2.49 35.02 -7.83
N THR A 653 -1.47 35.57 -8.49
CA THR A 653 -1.64 36.79 -9.28
C THR A 653 -0.89 36.73 -10.61
N ILE A 654 -1.45 37.39 -11.63
CA ILE A 654 -0.96 37.23 -13.00
C ILE A 654 0.37 37.95 -13.22
N GLY A 655 1.33 37.22 -13.78
CA GLY A 655 2.53 37.74 -14.43
C GLY A 655 2.46 37.66 -15.96
N VAL A 656 3.34 38.39 -16.65
CA VAL A 656 3.63 38.20 -18.09
C VAL A 656 5.11 38.33 -18.41
N TRP A 657 5.61 37.49 -19.32
CA TRP A 657 7.00 37.45 -19.77
C TRP A 657 7.15 37.82 -21.25
N ASN A 658 8.06 38.76 -21.53
CA ASN A 658 8.44 39.14 -22.89
C ASN A 658 9.75 38.42 -23.31
N PRO A 659 9.68 37.35 -24.13
CA PRO A 659 10.86 36.57 -24.52
C PRO A 659 11.90 37.36 -25.34
N ARG A 660 11.51 38.48 -25.99
CA ARG A 660 12.42 39.29 -26.81
C ARG A 660 13.31 40.20 -25.96
N THR A 661 12.77 40.76 -24.88
CA THR A 661 13.53 41.62 -23.95
C THR A 661 13.96 40.90 -22.68
N ASN A 662 13.52 39.65 -22.51
CA ASN A 662 13.66 38.84 -21.31
C ASN A 662 13.27 39.60 -20.04
N THR A 663 12.07 40.18 -20.07
CA THR A 663 11.53 41.00 -19.00
C THR A 663 10.24 40.37 -18.50
N PHE A 664 10.20 40.13 -17.19
CA PHE A 664 9.01 39.70 -16.47
C PHE A 664 8.33 40.93 -15.89
N TYR A 665 7.01 40.94 -15.94
CA TYR A 665 6.17 41.97 -15.35
C TYR A 665 5.16 41.22 -14.47
N LEU A 666 5.20 41.47 -13.16
CA LEU A 666 4.38 40.76 -12.18
C LEU A 666 3.42 41.76 -11.52
N LYS A 667 2.26 41.28 -11.07
CA LYS A 667 1.23 42.09 -10.41
C LYS A 667 0.95 41.49 -9.06
N ASN A 668 0.75 42.31 -8.05
CA ASN A 668 0.33 41.86 -6.72
C ASN A 668 -1.20 42.05 -6.58
N SER A 669 -1.93 42.00 -7.71
CA SER A 669 -3.39 42.11 -7.79
C SER A 669 -3.94 41.99 -9.22
N ASN A 670 -4.97 41.15 -9.39
CA ASN A 670 -5.61 40.81 -10.66
C ASN A 670 -6.55 41.93 -11.20
N ASN A 671 -5.95 43.05 -11.64
CA ASN A 671 -6.67 44.26 -12.07
C ASN A 671 -6.02 45.01 -13.26
N ASN A 672 -6.73 46.01 -13.78
CA ASN A 672 -6.35 46.81 -14.97
C ASN A 672 -5.24 47.87 -14.75
N ASN A 673 -4.56 47.88 -13.60
CA ASN A 673 -3.39 48.75 -13.37
C ASN A 673 -2.16 48.21 -14.13
N PRO A 674 -1.03 48.96 -14.22
CA PRO A 674 0.26 48.41 -14.65
C PRO A 674 0.74 47.24 -13.78
N ALA A 675 1.90 46.68 -14.14
CA ALA A 675 2.65 45.76 -13.28
C ALA A 675 3.27 46.50 -12.08
N ASP A 676 3.34 45.80 -10.96
CA ASP A 676 3.88 46.29 -9.69
C ASP A 676 5.39 45.97 -9.58
N VAL A 677 5.80 44.78 -10.04
CA VAL A 677 7.20 44.37 -10.17
C VAL A 677 7.61 44.28 -11.64
N THR A 678 8.86 44.64 -11.96
CA THR A 678 9.45 44.44 -13.29
C THR A 678 10.86 43.88 -13.15
N VAL A 679 11.06 42.64 -13.57
CA VAL A 679 12.32 41.89 -13.40
C VAL A 679 13.02 41.72 -14.74
N PHE A 680 14.32 41.97 -14.77
CA PHE A 680 15.20 41.78 -15.92
C PHE A 680 16.16 40.61 -15.61
N GLY A 681 16.01 39.48 -16.31
CA GLY A 681 16.66 38.21 -15.93
C GLY A 681 17.54 37.58 -17.02
N PHE A 682 18.04 36.37 -16.72
CA PHE A 682 18.68 35.27 -17.48
C PHE A 682 19.55 35.50 -18.75
N GLY A 683 19.42 36.59 -19.50
CA GLY A 683 20.08 36.78 -20.81
C GLY A 683 19.27 37.66 -21.77
N ASN A 684 19.72 37.74 -23.04
CA ASN A 684 19.06 38.51 -24.09
C ASN A 684 18.39 37.59 -25.13
N ASP A 685 17.18 37.94 -25.57
CA ASP A 685 16.47 37.36 -26.73
C ASP A 685 16.21 35.84 -26.69
N LEU A 686 15.54 35.37 -25.63
CA LEU A 686 15.19 33.96 -25.37
C LEU A 686 13.96 33.48 -26.18
N ARG A 687 13.86 33.88 -27.46
CA ARG A 687 12.72 33.50 -28.32
C ARG A 687 12.72 32.00 -28.63
N GLY A 688 11.70 31.31 -28.14
CA GLY A 688 11.53 29.86 -28.29
C GLY A 688 11.89 29.06 -27.03
N TRP A 689 12.23 29.75 -25.93
CA TRP A 689 12.20 29.20 -24.59
C TRP A 689 10.81 29.43 -23.98
N PHE A 690 10.51 28.72 -22.89
CA PHE A 690 9.28 28.87 -22.11
C PHE A 690 9.61 29.40 -20.72
N PRO A 691 8.73 30.18 -20.08
CA PRO A 691 8.88 30.52 -18.67
C PRO A 691 8.32 29.37 -17.79
N VAL A 692 8.69 29.37 -16.52
CA VAL A 692 8.12 28.50 -15.47
C VAL A 692 8.21 29.24 -14.13
N THR A 693 7.33 28.95 -13.17
CA THR A 693 7.24 29.57 -11.84
C THR A 693 7.00 28.52 -10.77
N GLY A 694 7.18 28.89 -9.50
CA GLY A 694 7.15 28.02 -8.32
C GLY A 694 7.98 28.61 -7.16
N ASP A 695 7.69 28.17 -5.93
CA ASP A 695 8.56 28.37 -4.77
C ASP A 695 9.69 27.32 -4.76
N TRP A 696 10.80 27.66 -5.41
CA TRP A 696 11.98 26.79 -5.49
C TRP A 696 12.72 26.59 -4.15
N ASN A 697 12.35 27.31 -3.07
CA ASN A 697 13.18 27.45 -1.87
C ASN A 697 12.47 27.15 -0.53
N GLY A 698 11.13 27.23 -0.49
CA GLY A 698 10.28 26.94 0.66
C GLY A 698 10.09 28.14 1.60
N ASP A 699 10.07 29.37 1.07
CA ASP A 699 9.79 30.60 1.84
C ASP A 699 8.38 31.18 1.65
N GLY A 700 7.56 30.56 0.80
CA GLY A 700 6.18 30.94 0.51
C GLY A 700 6.05 32.03 -0.55
N VAL A 701 7.03 32.19 -1.44
CA VAL A 701 7.00 33.19 -2.52
C VAL A 701 7.36 32.56 -3.87
N ASP A 702 6.45 32.68 -4.83
CA ASP A 702 6.66 32.24 -6.21
C ASP A 702 7.76 33.03 -6.90
N THR A 703 8.69 32.34 -7.56
CA THR A 703 9.83 32.99 -8.19
C THR A 703 10.12 32.52 -9.62
N ILE A 704 10.61 33.44 -10.44
CA ILE A 704 10.68 33.24 -11.89
C ILE A 704 11.76 32.24 -12.36
N GLY A 705 11.42 31.44 -13.37
CA GLY A 705 12.33 30.56 -14.10
C GLY A 705 12.13 30.58 -15.62
N VAL A 706 13.07 30.00 -16.36
CA VAL A 706 12.96 29.73 -17.81
C VAL A 706 13.53 28.37 -18.18
N TRP A 707 12.99 27.77 -19.25
CA TRP A 707 13.41 26.46 -19.78
C TRP A 707 13.78 26.55 -21.26
N ASP A 708 14.95 26.00 -21.62
CA ASP A 708 15.39 25.82 -22.99
C ASP A 708 14.98 24.44 -23.55
N PRO A 709 13.98 24.34 -24.44
CA PRO A 709 13.59 23.07 -25.05
C PRO A 709 14.62 22.49 -26.03
N GLN A 710 15.71 23.20 -26.35
CA GLN A 710 16.76 22.71 -27.26
C GLN A 710 17.88 21.95 -26.53
N THR A 711 18.33 22.46 -25.39
CA THR A 711 19.30 21.77 -24.51
C THR A 711 18.63 21.03 -23.35
N ASN A 712 17.31 21.21 -23.17
CA ASN A 712 16.52 20.71 -22.05
C ASN A 712 17.06 21.19 -20.69
N THR A 713 17.35 22.48 -20.59
CA THR A 713 17.97 23.10 -19.41
C THR A 713 17.00 24.06 -18.74
N PHE A 714 16.75 23.85 -17.46
CA PHE A 714 16.04 24.77 -16.58
C PHE A 714 17.02 25.80 -15.99
N TYR A 715 16.52 27.02 -15.83
CA TYR A 715 17.18 28.15 -15.20
C TYR A 715 16.19 28.71 -14.19
N LEU A 716 16.33 28.35 -12.91
CA LEU A 716 15.44 28.72 -11.82
C LEU A 716 16.13 29.75 -10.94
N LYS A 717 15.36 30.60 -10.25
CA LYS A 717 15.93 31.73 -9.50
C LYS A 717 15.08 32.08 -8.28
N ASP A 718 15.65 31.84 -7.10
CA ASP A 718 15.00 31.93 -5.79
C ASP A 718 14.59 33.36 -5.33
N SER A 719 14.49 34.36 -6.24
CA SER A 719 13.95 35.69 -5.91
C SER A 719 13.61 36.55 -7.13
N ASN A 720 12.51 37.33 -7.05
CA ASN A 720 12.00 38.21 -8.12
C ASN A 720 12.78 39.54 -8.27
N ASN A 721 14.10 39.47 -8.45
CA ASN A 721 15.00 40.63 -8.61
C ASN A 721 16.02 40.47 -9.76
N THR A 722 16.86 41.49 -9.97
CA THR A 722 17.86 41.54 -11.06
C THR A 722 19.27 41.07 -10.67
N ASP A 723 19.45 40.43 -9.51
CA ASP A 723 20.69 39.69 -9.22
C ASP A 723 20.68 38.36 -10.01
N LEU A 724 21.80 37.63 -10.00
CA LEU A 724 21.91 36.26 -10.52
C LEU A 724 22.72 35.36 -9.56
N GLY A 725 22.94 35.78 -8.31
CA GLY A 725 23.66 35.00 -7.29
C GLY A 725 22.92 33.76 -6.80
N ASP A 726 21.62 33.69 -7.06
CA ASP A 726 20.64 32.65 -6.72
C ASP A 726 20.16 31.85 -7.95
N LEU A 727 20.92 31.90 -9.06
CA LEU A 727 20.57 31.22 -10.31
C LEU A 727 20.96 29.73 -10.28
N ASN A 728 19.96 28.85 -10.15
CA ASN A 728 20.11 27.40 -10.31
C ASN A 728 19.97 26.99 -11.79
N VAL A 729 20.85 26.09 -12.28
CA VAL A 729 20.88 25.66 -13.69
C VAL A 729 21.21 24.17 -13.85
N PHE A 730 20.31 23.41 -14.44
CA PHE A 730 20.45 21.95 -14.65
C PHE A 730 19.61 21.45 -15.82
N SER A 731 19.87 20.23 -16.31
CA SER A 731 19.18 19.65 -17.47
C SER A 731 18.34 18.41 -17.12
N PHE A 732 17.12 18.32 -17.63
CA PHE A 732 16.12 17.28 -17.30
C PHE A 732 16.27 16.01 -18.16
N GLY A 733 17.46 15.43 -18.23
CA GLY A 733 17.71 14.29 -19.13
C GLY A 733 17.74 14.69 -20.62
N SER A 734 17.56 13.73 -21.54
CA SER A 734 18.30 13.75 -22.82
C SER A 734 17.52 13.90 -24.15
N ASP A 735 16.19 13.75 -24.21
CA ASP A 735 15.42 14.07 -25.44
C ASP A 735 13.91 14.32 -25.17
N VAL A 736 13.50 15.60 -25.11
CA VAL A 736 12.13 16.04 -24.77
C VAL A 736 11.60 17.12 -25.74
N ARG A 737 12.07 17.10 -26.99
CA ARG A 737 11.85 18.21 -27.93
C ARG A 737 10.38 18.33 -28.36
N GLY A 738 9.76 19.45 -28.01
CA GLY A 738 8.34 19.74 -28.29
C GLY A 738 7.40 19.49 -27.11
N TRP A 739 7.95 19.18 -25.93
CA TRP A 739 7.22 19.07 -24.66
C TRP A 739 7.03 20.44 -24.02
N PHE A 740 6.22 20.49 -22.95
CA PHE A 740 5.98 21.70 -22.14
C PHE A 740 6.63 21.56 -20.76
N PRO A 741 7.16 22.62 -20.13
CA PRO A 741 7.60 22.58 -18.74
C PRO A 741 6.38 22.67 -17.80
N ILE A 742 6.54 22.14 -16.58
CA ILE A 742 5.61 22.25 -15.45
C ILE A 742 6.40 22.37 -14.14
N ALA A 743 5.73 22.79 -13.06
CA ALA A 743 6.22 22.83 -11.69
C ALA A 743 5.06 22.50 -10.74
N GLY A 744 5.38 22.18 -9.48
CA GLY A 744 4.48 21.72 -8.42
C GLY A 744 5.27 21.06 -7.30
N ASP A 745 4.73 20.97 -6.08
CA ASP A 745 5.26 20.08 -5.04
C ASP A 745 4.72 18.66 -5.23
N TRP A 746 5.54 17.80 -5.83
CA TRP A 746 5.17 16.40 -6.10
C TRP A 746 5.33 15.47 -4.90
N ASN A 747 5.74 15.96 -3.73
CA ASN A 747 6.10 15.12 -2.58
C ASN A 747 5.74 15.66 -1.18
N GLY A 748 5.19 16.87 -1.05
CA GLY A 748 4.57 17.40 0.15
C GLY A 748 5.57 17.92 1.18
N ASP A 749 6.72 18.44 0.73
CA ASP A 749 7.72 19.07 1.60
C ASP A 749 7.75 20.61 1.52
N GLY A 750 6.87 21.21 0.72
CA GLY A 750 6.74 22.66 0.54
C GLY A 750 7.75 23.24 -0.44
N LEU A 751 8.28 22.45 -1.37
CA LEU A 751 9.22 22.88 -2.41
C LEU A 751 8.67 22.59 -3.81
N ASP A 752 8.44 23.64 -4.60
CA ASP A 752 8.15 23.45 -6.01
C ASP A 752 9.36 22.87 -6.73
N THR A 753 9.12 21.81 -7.50
CA THR A 753 10.15 21.12 -8.24
C THR A 753 9.71 20.87 -9.68
N ILE A 754 10.66 20.85 -10.62
CA ILE A 754 10.28 20.93 -12.04
C ILE A 754 9.92 19.58 -12.68
N GLY A 755 9.07 19.66 -13.70
CA GLY A 755 8.74 18.55 -14.59
C GLY A 755 8.53 19.00 -16.03
N VAL A 756 8.11 18.07 -16.88
CA VAL A 756 7.74 18.26 -18.27
C VAL A 756 6.56 17.36 -18.66
N PHE A 757 5.73 17.83 -19.60
CA PHE A 757 4.60 17.09 -20.16
C PHE A 757 4.82 16.82 -21.65
N ASP A 758 4.64 15.56 -22.07
CA ASP A 758 4.66 15.13 -23.48
C ASP A 758 3.26 15.27 -24.13
N PRO A 759 3.01 16.30 -24.97
CA PRO A 759 1.72 16.48 -25.63
C PRO A 759 1.46 15.50 -26.78
N TYR A 760 2.39 14.56 -27.07
CA TYR A 760 2.20 13.53 -28.10
C TYR A 760 1.77 12.19 -27.52
N SER A 761 2.15 11.86 -26.28
CA SER A 761 1.75 10.63 -25.58
C SER A 761 0.93 10.90 -24.30
N THR A 762 0.77 12.17 -23.91
CA THR A 762 0.10 12.63 -22.68
C THR A 762 0.69 12.07 -21.39
N HIS A 763 2.02 12.02 -21.31
CA HIS A 763 2.74 11.65 -20.09
C HIS A 763 3.29 12.86 -19.37
N PHE A 764 3.12 12.88 -18.05
CA PHE A 764 3.75 13.80 -17.12
C PHE A 764 5.02 13.14 -16.60
N TYR A 765 6.13 13.88 -16.59
CA TYR A 765 7.42 13.48 -16.05
C TYR A 765 7.88 14.55 -15.07
N PHE A 766 8.18 14.19 -13.83
CA PHE A 766 8.50 15.15 -12.78
C PHE A 766 9.62 14.61 -11.89
N LYS A 767 10.19 15.50 -11.09
CA LYS A 767 11.33 15.25 -10.22
C LYS A 767 11.09 15.87 -8.86
N ASN A 768 11.46 15.16 -7.81
CA ASN A 768 11.33 15.63 -6.42
C ASN A 768 12.54 16.47 -5.97
N SER A 769 13.32 17.01 -6.92
CA SER A 769 14.51 17.83 -6.63
C SER A 769 15.01 18.66 -7.81
N ASN A 770 15.27 19.95 -7.60
CA ASN A 770 15.76 20.88 -8.63
C ASN A 770 17.26 20.72 -8.93
N ASN A 771 17.66 19.56 -9.47
CA ASN A 771 19.05 19.20 -9.78
C ASN A 771 19.20 18.29 -11.02
N ALA A 772 20.45 17.96 -11.36
CA ALA A 772 20.81 17.18 -12.56
C ALA A 772 20.80 15.64 -12.39
N ASP A 773 20.28 15.06 -11.30
CA ASP A 773 20.25 13.61 -11.11
C ASP A 773 19.21 12.92 -12.02
N PRO A 774 19.58 11.93 -12.86
CA PRO A 774 18.65 11.21 -13.73
C PRO A 774 17.87 10.08 -13.06
N GLY A 775 18.14 9.75 -11.79
CA GLY A 775 17.46 8.66 -11.05
C GLY A 775 16.12 9.05 -10.43
N ASP A 776 15.82 10.35 -10.38
CA ASP A 776 14.74 10.97 -9.59
C ASP A 776 13.45 11.23 -10.41
N VAL A 777 13.31 10.63 -11.60
CA VAL A 777 12.21 10.95 -12.54
C VAL A 777 11.04 9.99 -12.39
N ILE A 778 9.93 10.49 -11.83
CA ILE A 778 8.64 9.81 -11.75
C ILE A 778 7.80 10.15 -13.00
N HIS A 779 6.94 9.23 -13.47
CA HIS A 779 6.04 9.50 -14.60
C HIS A 779 4.74 8.69 -14.58
N PHE A 780 3.67 9.28 -15.12
CA PHE A 780 2.39 8.62 -15.42
C PHE A 780 1.77 9.23 -16.68
N GLY A 781 0.75 8.57 -17.25
CA GLY A 781 0.01 9.05 -18.42
C GLY A 781 -1.42 9.45 -18.08
N TYR A 782 -1.89 10.61 -18.53
CA TYR A 782 -3.22 11.16 -18.22
C TYR A 782 -3.80 11.96 -19.39
N GLY A 783 -5.06 11.70 -19.77
CA GLY A 783 -5.76 12.36 -20.88
C GLY A 783 -5.88 11.52 -22.17
N GLY A 784 -4.94 10.61 -22.44
CA GLY A 784 -4.98 9.69 -23.58
C GLY A 784 -4.42 10.28 -24.89
N ASN A 785 -4.41 9.52 -25.99
CA ASN A 785 -3.74 9.93 -27.24
C ASN A 785 -4.46 11.08 -28.00
N VAL A 786 -4.36 12.31 -27.49
CA VAL A 786 -4.93 13.54 -28.03
C VAL A 786 -3.86 14.63 -28.16
N ALA A 787 -3.33 14.79 -29.38
CA ALA A 787 -2.22 15.70 -29.63
C ALA A 787 -2.65 17.18 -29.63
N GLY A 788 -1.96 18.01 -28.84
CA GLY A 788 -2.11 19.47 -28.82
C GLY A 788 -2.90 20.05 -27.65
N TRP A 789 -3.22 19.24 -26.64
CA TRP A 789 -3.68 19.72 -25.33
C TRP A 789 -2.54 20.39 -24.54
N GLN A 790 -2.88 21.29 -23.63
CA GLN A 790 -1.95 21.98 -22.73
C GLN A 790 -1.99 21.32 -21.35
N PRO A 791 -0.85 21.15 -20.65
CA PRO A 791 -0.89 20.71 -19.26
C PRO A 791 -1.40 21.83 -18.35
N VAL A 792 -1.97 21.45 -17.21
CA VAL A 792 -2.12 22.29 -16.03
C VAL A 792 -1.72 21.47 -14.79
N VAL A 793 -1.32 22.15 -13.73
CA VAL A 793 -0.98 21.59 -12.41
C VAL A 793 -1.73 22.41 -11.39
N GLY A 794 -2.16 21.79 -10.29
CA GLY A 794 -2.68 22.53 -9.16
C GLY A 794 -3.71 21.81 -8.29
N THR A 795 -4.02 22.41 -7.16
CA THR A 795 -4.91 21.91 -6.11
C THR A 795 -6.39 22.03 -6.49
N TRP A 796 -6.90 21.11 -7.32
CA TRP A 796 -8.28 21.18 -7.86
C TRP A 796 -9.39 21.06 -6.79
N GLU A 797 -9.10 20.27 -5.76
CA GLU A 797 -9.78 20.17 -4.47
C GLU A 797 -8.65 20.23 -3.42
N ALA A 798 -8.88 20.81 -2.23
CA ALA A 798 -7.84 20.99 -1.21
C ALA A 798 -7.09 19.68 -0.87
N THR A 799 -5.84 19.53 -1.34
CA THR A 799 -5.01 18.33 -1.15
C THR A 799 -4.30 18.31 0.20
N GLY A 800 -5.12 18.25 1.26
CA GLY A 800 -4.70 18.00 2.63
C GLY A 800 -4.62 19.25 3.51
N GLY A 801 -5.07 19.12 4.76
CA GLY A 801 -4.72 20.03 5.85
C GLY A 801 -5.33 21.43 5.87
N GLY A 802 -6.12 21.83 4.86
CA GLY A 802 -6.77 23.15 4.72
C GLY A 802 -7.89 23.50 5.71
N ALA A 803 -7.67 23.26 7.01
CA ALA A 803 -8.24 23.97 8.17
C ALA A 803 -9.68 24.53 8.03
N ALA A 804 -10.69 23.66 8.01
CA ALA A 804 -12.09 24.07 7.96
C ALA A 804 -13.04 23.01 8.55
N LEU A 805 -13.66 23.33 9.69
CA LEU A 805 -14.46 22.37 10.45
C LEU A 805 -15.72 21.93 9.71
N ARG A 806 -15.87 20.62 9.48
CA ARG A 806 -17.02 19.99 8.83
C ARG A 806 -18.00 19.38 9.83
N VAL A 807 -19.24 19.20 9.41
CA VAL A 807 -20.15 18.22 10.02
C VAL A 807 -20.06 16.91 9.25
N GLY A 808 -19.92 15.76 9.94
CA GLY A 808 -19.67 14.45 9.31
C GLY A 808 -20.80 13.86 8.44
N ARG A 809 -21.77 14.68 8.04
CA ARG A 809 -22.71 14.56 6.91
C ARG A 809 -23.62 15.80 6.88
N PRO A 810 -24.05 16.29 5.71
CA PRO A 810 -25.07 17.35 5.62
C PRO A 810 -26.36 17.03 6.38
N GLY A 811 -27.03 18.07 6.88
CA GLY A 811 -28.23 17.96 7.68
C GLY A 811 -29.51 17.62 6.90
N PRO A 812 -30.57 17.20 7.61
CA PRO A 812 -31.86 16.91 6.99
C PRO A 812 -32.49 18.20 6.46
N ALA A 813 -32.49 18.39 5.14
CA ALA A 813 -32.98 19.58 4.46
C ALA A 813 -34.35 20.05 4.98
N SER A 814 -34.34 21.11 5.79
CA SER A 814 -35.52 21.63 6.50
C SER A 814 -35.62 23.15 6.38
N SER A 815 -36.84 23.67 6.49
CA SER A 815 -37.10 25.07 6.17
C SER A 815 -36.77 26.02 7.32
N ALA A 816 -35.83 26.93 7.08
CA ALA A 816 -35.56 28.11 7.91
C ALA A 816 -35.17 27.81 9.37
N LEU A 817 -34.05 27.12 9.54
CA LEU A 817 -33.27 27.17 10.76
C LEU A 817 -32.80 28.62 11.02
N ALA A 818 -32.73 29.02 12.30
CA ALA A 818 -32.42 30.39 12.68
C ALA A 818 -30.91 30.56 12.97
N ALA A 819 -30.27 31.47 12.25
CA ALA A 819 -28.88 31.86 12.50
C ALA A 819 -28.71 32.55 13.87
N PRO A 820 -27.53 32.46 14.51
CA PRO A 820 -27.27 33.12 15.79
C PRO A 820 -27.41 34.65 15.69
N SER A 821 -27.91 35.29 16.75
CA SER A 821 -27.87 36.75 16.86
C SER A 821 -26.43 37.25 17.07
N ALA A 822 -26.15 38.52 16.75
CA ALA A 822 -24.84 39.12 17.01
C ALA A 822 -24.46 39.12 18.51
N GLU A 823 -25.45 39.17 19.41
CA GLU A 823 -25.23 39.07 20.86
C GLU A 823 -24.89 37.63 21.29
N GLN A 824 -25.54 36.64 20.68
CA GLN A 824 -25.26 35.21 20.89
C GLN A 824 -23.88 34.81 20.34
N LEU A 825 -23.50 35.33 19.17
CA LEU A 825 -22.18 35.10 18.58
C LEU A 825 -21.07 35.74 19.43
N ALA A 826 -21.29 36.95 19.95
CA ALA A 826 -20.35 37.59 20.88
C ALA A 826 -20.16 36.77 22.17
N GLN A 827 -21.24 36.23 22.75
CA GLN A 827 -21.18 35.35 23.94
C GLN A 827 -20.39 34.06 23.68
N ALA A 828 -20.51 33.46 22.49
CA ALA A 828 -19.69 32.32 22.10
C ALA A 828 -18.21 32.69 21.90
N VAL A 829 -17.91 33.86 21.32
CA VAL A 829 -16.55 34.38 21.15
C VAL A 829 -15.87 34.66 22.49
N ASP A 830 -16.52 35.37 23.41
CA ASP A 830 -15.94 35.67 24.73
C ASP A 830 -15.63 34.36 25.50
N ALA A 831 -16.53 33.38 25.46
CA ALA A 831 -16.32 32.07 26.09
C ALA A 831 -15.22 31.23 25.41
N ALA A 832 -15.07 31.32 24.09
CA ALA A 832 -13.96 30.68 23.37
C ALA A 832 -12.60 31.32 23.73
N LEU A 833 -12.55 32.65 23.87
CA LEU A 833 -11.35 33.36 24.33
C LEU A 833 -10.98 32.95 25.76
N ASP A 834 -11.95 32.88 26.69
CA ASP A 834 -11.69 32.45 28.07
C ASP A 834 -11.21 30.99 28.14
N ARG A 835 -11.74 30.10 27.29
CA ARG A 835 -11.28 28.70 27.17
C ARG A 835 -9.85 28.61 26.63
N TRP A 836 -9.48 29.40 25.62
CA TRP A 836 -8.10 29.46 25.12
C TRP A 836 -7.12 30.12 26.12
N VAL A 837 -7.57 31.09 26.92
CA VAL A 837 -6.77 31.63 28.04
C VAL A 837 -6.53 30.55 29.10
N ALA A 838 -7.53 29.73 29.42
CA ALA A 838 -7.36 28.57 30.31
C ALA A 838 -6.42 27.49 29.71
N ALA A 839 -6.36 27.37 28.38
CA ALA A 839 -5.40 26.53 27.66
C ALA A 839 -3.95 27.07 27.68
N GLY A 840 -3.73 28.30 28.16
CA GLY A 840 -2.39 28.85 28.38
C GLY A 840 -1.76 29.57 27.19
N ILE A 841 -2.54 30.02 26.21
CA ILE A 841 -2.02 30.78 25.05
C ILE A 841 -1.31 32.08 25.49
N ALA A 842 -0.30 32.50 24.74
CA ALA A 842 0.44 33.72 25.04
C ALA A 842 -0.43 34.98 24.86
N GLU A 843 -0.17 36.04 25.64
CA GLU A 843 -0.95 37.28 25.55
C GLU A 843 -0.83 37.96 24.16
N ALA A 844 0.25 37.71 23.42
CA ALA A 844 0.38 38.12 22.02
C ALA A 844 -0.65 37.42 21.11
N GLN A 845 -0.81 36.10 21.26
CA GLN A 845 -1.79 35.29 20.54
C GLN A 845 -3.23 35.69 20.90
N LEU A 846 -3.51 35.91 22.18
CA LEU A 846 -4.80 36.43 22.66
C LEU A 846 -5.14 37.80 22.03
N ASN A 847 -4.15 38.67 21.88
CA ASN A 847 -4.30 39.96 21.19
C ASN A 847 -4.35 39.84 19.64
N GLY A 848 -4.12 38.65 19.09
CA GLY A 848 -4.51 38.27 17.73
C GLY A 848 -5.99 37.95 17.67
N LEU A 849 -6.43 36.91 18.40
CA LEU A 849 -7.82 36.44 18.42
C LEU A 849 -8.84 37.55 18.77
N ARG A 850 -8.49 38.48 19.69
CA ARG A 850 -9.33 39.64 20.04
C ARG A 850 -9.53 40.67 18.92
N LYS A 851 -8.82 40.55 17.79
CA LYS A 851 -8.98 41.40 16.59
C LYS A 851 -9.70 40.68 15.46
N THR A 852 -9.88 39.36 15.55
CA THR A 852 -10.50 38.54 14.53
C THR A 852 -11.98 38.91 14.36
N ALA A 853 -12.39 39.18 13.12
CA ALA A 853 -13.80 39.39 12.79
C ALA A 853 -14.51 38.04 12.61
N VAL A 854 -15.24 37.59 13.62
CA VAL A 854 -16.11 36.39 13.54
C VAL A 854 -17.47 36.79 12.95
N VAL A 855 -17.84 36.22 11.81
CA VAL A 855 -19.02 36.61 11.01
C VAL A 855 -19.74 35.40 10.40
N LEU A 856 -21.04 35.54 10.13
CA LEU A 856 -21.86 34.50 9.51
C LEU A 856 -21.90 34.66 7.98
N GLY A 857 -21.54 33.61 7.25
CA GLY A 857 -21.68 33.46 5.80
C GLY A 857 -22.65 32.32 5.45
N ASP A 858 -22.85 32.05 4.16
CA ASP A 858 -23.39 30.76 3.72
C ASP A 858 -22.17 29.95 3.24
N LEU A 859 -21.84 28.83 3.89
CA LEU A 859 -20.71 27.97 3.49
C LEU A 859 -21.21 26.80 2.62
N PRO A 860 -20.41 26.29 1.66
CA PRO A 860 -20.81 25.17 0.83
C PRO A 860 -20.80 23.82 1.58
N GLY A 861 -21.74 22.95 1.20
CA GLY A 861 -21.71 21.52 1.50
C GLY A 861 -21.93 21.17 2.97
N ASP A 862 -20.85 20.79 3.65
CA ASP A 862 -20.82 20.28 5.02
C ASP A 862 -19.97 21.15 5.99
N LEU A 863 -19.48 22.30 5.53
CA LEU A 863 -18.68 23.22 6.32
C LEU A 863 -19.50 23.91 7.42
N LEU A 864 -18.90 24.05 8.60
CA LEU A 864 -19.44 24.75 9.78
C LEU A 864 -18.68 26.05 10.06
N GLY A 865 -17.38 26.06 9.80
CA GLY A 865 -16.49 27.19 9.99
C GLY A 865 -15.29 27.15 9.03
N GLN A 866 -14.65 28.30 8.86
CA GLN A 866 -13.39 28.48 8.14
C GLN A 866 -12.63 29.67 8.76
N ALA A 867 -11.34 29.49 9.03
CA ALA A 867 -10.46 30.49 9.61
C ALA A 867 -9.51 31.08 8.57
N ALA A 868 -9.37 32.41 8.55
CA ALA A 868 -8.45 33.13 7.68
C ALA A 868 -7.76 34.28 8.45
N PRO A 869 -6.60 34.82 8.00
CA PRO A 869 -5.88 35.88 8.71
C PRO A 869 -6.75 37.08 9.13
N GLY A 870 -7.12 37.14 10.41
CA GLY A 870 -7.97 38.19 10.99
C GLY A 870 -9.49 38.03 10.80
N ARG A 871 -9.98 36.90 10.27
CA ARG A 871 -11.40 36.62 10.05
C ARG A 871 -11.75 35.16 10.42
N VAL A 872 -12.95 34.94 10.94
CA VAL A 872 -13.56 33.62 10.97
C VAL A 872 -14.92 33.71 10.31
N LEU A 873 -15.18 32.83 9.34
CA LEU A 873 -16.46 32.68 8.68
C LEU A 873 -17.15 31.45 9.27
N LEU A 874 -18.39 31.61 9.74
CA LEU A 874 -19.23 30.52 10.24
C LEU A 874 -20.43 30.34 9.33
N ASP A 875 -20.90 29.10 9.16
CA ASP A 875 -22.09 28.85 8.36
C ASP A 875 -23.38 29.40 9.01
N ARG A 876 -24.36 29.78 8.18
CA ARG A 876 -25.60 30.41 8.63
C ARG A 876 -26.56 29.44 9.32
N ASP A 877 -26.60 28.17 8.90
CA ASP A 877 -27.53 27.17 9.45
C ASP A 877 -26.88 25.89 10.00
N ALA A 878 -25.54 25.88 10.10
CA ALA A 878 -24.71 24.75 10.50
C ALA A 878 -24.90 23.55 9.57
N ALA A 879 -24.75 23.78 8.26
CA ALA A 879 -24.87 22.78 7.20
C ALA A 879 -26.15 21.93 7.34
N GLY A 880 -27.27 22.59 7.60
CA GLY A 880 -28.62 22.02 7.73
C GLY A 880 -28.94 21.36 9.09
N TRP A 881 -28.05 21.39 10.09
CA TRP A 881 -28.31 20.82 11.43
C TRP A 881 -28.85 21.82 12.45
N GLY A 882 -28.54 23.10 12.27
CA GLY A 882 -28.95 24.18 13.17
C GLY A 882 -28.02 24.32 14.37
N TRP A 883 -27.70 25.57 14.69
CA TRP A 883 -26.87 25.92 15.83
C TRP A 883 -27.57 25.62 17.17
N PHE A 884 -26.83 24.96 18.06
CA PHE A 884 -27.02 25.08 19.50
C PHE A 884 -26.24 26.32 19.97
N VAL A 885 -26.95 27.24 20.60
CA VAL A 885 -26.38 28.39 21.29
C VAL A 885 -26.60 28.20 22.78
N ASP A 886 -25.51 28.13 23.53
CA ASP A 886 -25.49 27.97 24.97
C ASP A 886 -25.78 29.31 25.68
N PRO A 887 -26.78 29.39 26.58
CA PRO A 887 -27.06 30.60 27.36
C PRO A 887 -26.09 30.79 28.55
N THR A 888 -25.27 29.78 28.85
CA THR A 888 -24.38 29.65 30.01
C THR A 888 -23.05 28.96 29.64
N PRO A 889 -22.30 29.44 28.62
CA PRO A 889 -21.16 28.74 28.02
C PRO A 889 -19.94 28.46 28.94
N GLY A 890 -19.96 28.95 30.18
CA GLY A 890 -18.99 28.62 31.23
C GLY A 890 -19.44 27.50 32.20
N LEU A 891 -20.60 26.88 32.00
CA LEU A 891 -21.18 25.88 32.93
C LEU A 891 -21.36 24.47 32.35
N ASP A 892 -21.38 24.31 31.03
CA ASP A 892 -21.55 23.03 30.31
C ASP A 892 -22.76 22.19 30.77
N GLU A 893 -23.85 22.82 31.21
CA GLU A 893 -24.93 22.13 31.93
C GLU A 893 -25.84 21.26 31.04
N GLU A 894 -25.82 21.45 29.72
CA GLU A 894 -26.46 20.58 28.74
C GLU A 894 -25.70 19.26 28.49
N PHE A 895 -24.43 19.16 28.87
CA PHE A 895 -23.53 18.05 28.51
C PHE A 895 -23.21 17.15 29.70
N PHE A 896 -22.83 15.89 29.46
CA PHE A 896 -22.27 15.04 30.52
C PHE A 896 -20.91 15.58 30.95
N ALA A 897 -20.62 15.56 32.25
CA ALA A 897 -19.35 16.03 32.79
C ALA A 897 -18.17 15.21 32.22
N SER A 898 -17.27 15.86 31.49
CA SER A 898 -16.13 15.20 30.86
C SER A 898 -15.10 14.79 31.91
N ALA A 899 -14.94 13.48 32.12
CA ALA A 899 -14.05 12.91 33.11
C ALA A 899 -12.58 12.95 32.64
N GLY A 900 -12.01 14.16 32.52
CA GLY A 900 -10.66 14.38 32.01
C GLY A 900 -10.55 14.31 30.47
N ARG A 901 -11.65 14.55 29.74
CA ARG A 901 -11.69 14.58 28.26
C ARG A 901 -11.95 15.99 27.74
N THR A 902 -11.43 16.28 26.56
CA THR A 902 -11.70 17.51 25.79
C THR A 902 -13.05 17.51 25.09
N ALA A 903 -13.71 16.36 24.94
CA ALA A 903 -15.08 16.28 24.43
C ALA A 903 -16.11 15.93 25.51
N ALA A 904 -17.33 16.42 25.31
CA ALA A 904 -18.50 16.16 26.14
C ALA A 904 -19.73 15.93 25.25
N GLN A 905 -20.51 14.89 25.54
CA GLN A 905 -21.75 14.58 24.81
C GLN A 905 -22.96 15.24 25.47
N ALA A 906 -23.87 15.77 24.65
CA ALA A 906 -25.13 16.34 25.08
C ALA A 906 -25.98 15.31 25.84
N ARG A 907 -26.64 15.74 26.92
CA ARG A 907 -27.57 14.90 27.68
C ARG A 907 -28.82 14.62 26.84
N PRO A 908 -29.43 13.43 26.93
CA PRO A 908 -30.70 13.15 26.26
C PRO A 908 -31.79 14.17 26.61
N SER A 909 -32.51 14.65 25.60
CA SER A 909 -33.51 15.73 25.68
C SER A 909 -33.00 17.09 26.18
N SER A 910 -31.68 17.34 26.12
CA SER A 910 -31.10 18.69 26.30
C SER A 910 -31.30 19.55 25.04
N ALA A 911 -31.08 20.87 25.18
CA ALA A 911 -31.15 21.78 24.03
C ALA A 911 -30.04 21.54 22.99
N ALA A 912 -28.94 20.89 23.37
CA ALA A 912 -27.81 20.57 22.48
C ALA A 912 -28.01 19.25 21.69
N GLU A 913 -28.93 18.38 22.10
CA GLU A 913 -29.17 17.09 21.43
C GLU A 913 -29.56 17.30 19.96
N GLY A 914 -28.76 16.73 19.04
CA GLY A 914 -29.00 16.79 17.60
C GLY A 914 -28.67 18.13 16.91
N ARG A 915 -27.98 19.07 17.58
CA ARG A 915 -27.56 20.37 17.02
C ARG A 915 -26.05 20.61 17.16
N VAL A 916 -25.49 21.48 16.31
CA VAL A 916 -24.05 21.78 16.31
C VAL A 916 -23.73 22.85 17.37
N ASP A 917 -22.77 22.59 18.25
CA ASP A 917 -22.39 23.53 19.32
C ASP A 917 -21.57 24.72 18.78
N LEU A 918 -22.17 25.92 18.75
CA LEU A 918 -21.53 27.14 18.24
C LEU A 918 -20.20 27.45 18.94
N LEU A 919 -20.12 27.19 20.25
CA LEU A 919 -18.93 27.44 21.06
C LEU A 919 -17.75 26.55 20.65
N SER A 920 -18.03 25.29 20.27
CA SER A 920 -17.00 24.36 19.80
C SER A 920 -16.42 24.80 18.46
N VAL A 921 -17.27 25.22 17.51
CA VAL A 921 -16.80 25.73 16.21
C VAL A 921 -15.97 27.00 16.40
N VAL A 922 -16.48 28.02 17.09
CA VAL A 922 -15.71 29.26 17.36
C VAL A 922 -14.37 28.97 18.06
N SER A 923 -14.32 27.99 18.97
CA SER A 923 -13.09 27.59 19.63
C SER A 923 -12.11 26.89 18.68
N HIS A 924 -12.61 26.06 17.76
CA HIS A 924 -11.83 25.34 16.75
C HIS A 924 -11.20 26.29 15.73
N GLU A 925 -12.01 27.19 15.14
CA GLU A 925 -11.51 28.19 14.17
C GLU A 925 -10.44 29.12 14.80
N PHE A 926 -10.56 29.42 16.10
CA PHE A 926 -9.51 30.14 16.84
C PHE A 926 -8.23 29.31 17.03
N GLY A 927 -8.30 27.98 17.02
CA GLY A 927 -7.13 27.11 17.02
C GLY A 927 -6.31 27.19 15.73
N HIS A 928 -6.96 27.25 14.57
CA HIS A 928 -6.27 27.51 13.30
C HIS A 928 -5.54 28.86 13.32
N LEU A 929 -6.18 29.91 13.83
CA LEU A 929 -5.54 31.23 14.05
C LEU A 929 -4.45 31.25 15.14
N LEU A 930 -4.26 30.15 15.87
CA LEU A 930 -3.13 29.93 16.79
C LEU A 930 -2.00 29.10 16.15
N GLY A 931 -2.15 28.65 14.90
CA GLY A 931 -1.22 27.78 14.19
C GLY A 931 -1.42 26.29 14.51
N LEU A 932 -2.65 25.87 14.84
CA LEU A 932 -2.98 24.45 15.08
C LEU A 932 -3.67 23.85 13.84
N PRO A 933 -3.15 22.76 13.27
CA PRO A 933 -3.76 22.07 12.13
C PRO A 933 -5.00 21.30 12.56
N ASP A 934 -5.75 20.84 11.56
CA ASP A 934 -6.80 19.84 11.76
C ASP A 934 -6.23 18.48 12.21
N LEU A 935 -7.01 17.76 13.02
CA LEU A 935 -6.69 16.45 13.60
C LEU A 935 -7.71 15.41 13.10
N GLU A 936 -7.45 14.83 11.94
CA GLU A 936 -8.34 13.85 11.29
C GLU A 936 -8.57 12.58 12.14
N GLU A 937 -7.70 12.29 13.10
CA GLU A 937 -7.65 11.01 13.83
C GLU A 937 -8.15 11.10 15.29
N SER A 938 -8.60 12.27 15.78
CA SER A 938 -8.93 12.48 17.20
C SER A 938 -10.32 13.07 17.47
N LEU A 939 -11.37 12.25 17.35
CA LEU A 939 -12.79 12.66 17.51
C LEU A 939 -13.15 13.31 18.87
N ASP A 940 -12.32 13.15 19.91
CA ASP A 940 -12.49 13.80 21.22
C ASP A 940 -11.72 15.14 21.36
N ALA A 941 -10.78 15.47 20.44
CA ALA A 941 -9.95 16.69 20.51
C ALA A 941 -10.60 17.88 19.79
N LEU A 942 -10.46 19.10 20.35
CA LEU A 942 -11.05 20.31 19.77
C LEU A 942 -10.76 20.47 18.28
N MET A 943 -9.49 20.31 17.91
CA MET A 943 -8.98 20.54 16.55
C MET A 943 -9.30 19.40 15.57
N SER A 944 -10.25 18.50 15.85
CA SER A 944 -10.66 17.50 14.85
C SER A 944 -11.68 18.08 13.87
N GLY A 945 -11.32 18.11 12.58
CA GLY A 945 -12.04 18.72 11.45
C GLY A 945 -13.41 18.14 11.12
N VAL A 946 -13.92 17.23 11.95
CA VAL A 946 -15.32 16.78 11.92
C VAL A 946 -15.94 16.97 13.30
N LEU A 947 -16.96 17.83 13.43
CA LEU A 947 -17.79 17.97 14.64
C LEU A 947 -19.19 17.37 14.41
N HIS A 948 -19.57 16.40 15.24
CA HIS A 948 -20.91 15.81 15.17
C HIS A 948 -21.94 16.62 16.00
N PRO A 949 -23.20 16.71 15.56
CA PRO A 949 -24.27 17.33 16.34
C PRO A 949 -24.47 16.64 17.70
N GLY A 950 -24.67 17.42 18.75
CA GLY A 950 -24.75 16.93 20.13
C GLY A 950 -23.40 16.65 20.80
N LEU A 951 -22.28 17.03 20.17
CA LEU A 951 -20.97 17.08 20.83
C LEU A 951 -20.58 18.53 21.13
N ARG A 952 -19.86 18.71 22.24
CA ARG A 952 -19.05 19.88 22.54
C ARG A 952 -17.60 19.46 22.68
N ARG A 953 -16.66 20.31 22.25
CA ARG A 953 -15.22 20.16 22.48
C ARG A 953 -14.60 21.40 23.12
N THR A 954 -13.47 21.22 23.79
CA THR A 954 -12.71 22.26 24.50
C THR A 954 -11.20 22.12 24.23
N PRO A 955 -10.43 23.23 24.26
CA PRO A 955 -8.99 23.15 24.13
C PRO A 955 -8.36 22.53 25.39
N VAL A 956 -7.20 21.88 25.23
CA VAL A 956 -6.49 21.21 26.33
C VAL A 956 -5.96 22.25 27.31
N VAL A 957 -6.32 22.12 28.59
CA VAL A 957 -5.78 22.94 29.67
C VAL A 957 -4.36 22.47 30.00
N ALA A 958 -3.38 23.36 29.89
CA ALA A 958 -2.02 23.12 30.39
C ALA A 958 -2.03 23.07 31.93
N VAL A 959 -1.42 22.02 32.50
CA VAL A 959 -1.47 21.68 33.95
C VAL A 959 -0.20 22.08 34.69
#